data_AF-A0AAJ8JYZ1-F1
#
_entry.id   AF-A0AAJ8JYZ1-F1
#
_cell.length_a   1.000
_cell.length_b   1.000
_cell.length_c   1.000
_cell.angle_alpha   90.00
_cell.angle_beta   90.00
_cell.angle_gamma   90.00
#
_symmetry.space_group_name_H-M   'P 1'
#
loop_
_entity.id
_entity.type
_entity.pdbx_description
1 polymer ?
#
loop_
_entity_poly.entity_id
_entity_poly.type
_entity_poly.pdbx_seq_one_letter_code
_entity_poly.pdbx_strand_id
1 'polypeptide(L)'
;MPPPSSTYAPVANPASDLPDSNALHHSNRNSALLDPESANLLGRPGSEYLPAPSLMSRDSTQASLSILGSPGLGNASRDSWGSADALATAAGGMAQRTSPKREPSALANPYSTDDRTSTSSDDEQGHITPAVAAIGAGAFAASASGDLNEKPKWAEVKDIRDGRKTRRWLWLALGAGAIILICLALTVCSLTRNKDRKGPAADDNKKGSGVTGPGATASSNHATPATTATSGVKGSLIKLDDGTTMTYDNPFGGKWVWDEANPFNNEAQAQSWTPALNQEWTWGKDKVKGVNVGGWLVTEPFIVPGLYEKYASGPAGTAIDEYTLSQNMGNNLTNAMTEHYDTFITERDFAEMASAGINWIRLPIGFWAVETWEGEPFLERKSWEYVLKAIKWCRKYGLRINLDLHSVPGSQNGWNHSGRQGLPNWLNGVMGLANAQRSLDYIRTLAQFIAQPQYAPVVQMFGFINEPSGTAIGKDPIASFYLEAYTMIRDITGLGAGKGPLISMHDSFIGITNWYGYLPEADRLVIDQHTYMVFQDQPQGTVDDFRKLPCQWWAASTNKTSQQFGPNVGGEWSAAWNDCGLWVNNVGSGSRYDGTYNGYADKKTGSCDYWNDYTQWNQSTIDALNHFVLGSMDALQNYFFWTWKIGNSTSGVAEPNPFWHYRLGLQHGWIPKDPREAAGTCEADGAAMNPFDGNFANPGATGGAGAGHIPASISSEYPWPPPSFTNVPSASMSKLPQYTQTGTRITMPGPSYTKPGSSETIDAGNGWFNADAGTHQAYAIIADCSYPPEYSAADLQIPNSACGAGLTQPTKRAVPFVMDERDIAQPTPAPKA
;
A
#
# COMPACT_ATOMS: atom_id res chain seq x y z
N MET A 1 43.91 29.01 36.82
CA MET A 1 43.76 28.34 38.13
C MET A 1 42.28 28.04 38.35
N PRO A 2 41.92 27.00 39.14
CA PRO A 2 40.54 26.57 39.36
C PRO A 2 39.76 27.48 40.35
N PRO A 3 38.43 27.29 40.50
CA PRO A 3 37.56 28.14 41.33
C PRO A 3 37.42 27.63 42.79
N PRO A 4 36.74 28.38 43.68
CA PRO A 4 36.19 27.85 44.92
C PRO A 4 34.80 27.21 44.70
N SER A 5 34.50 26.19 45.51
CA SER A 5 33.22 25.47 45.54
C SER A 5 32.50 25.68 46.88
N SER A 6 31.20 25.33 46.94
CA SER A 6 30.54 24.96 48.21
C SER A 6 29.36 24.03 47.95
N THR A 7 29.40 22.84 48.55
CA THR A 7 28.31 21.85 48.60
C THR A 7 27.35 22.13 49.76
N TYR A 8 26.14 21.55 49.76
CA TYR A 8 25.72 20.58 50.79
C TYR A 8 24.47 19.79 50.39
N ALA A 9 24.02 18.87 51.26
CA ALA A 9 23.19 17.68 50.95
C ALA A 9 21.71 17.79 51.44
N PRO A 10 20.81 16.84 51.09
CA PRO A 10 19.35 16.98 51.27
C PRO A 10 18.82 16.50 52.63
N VAL A 11 17.52 16.77 52.89
CA VAL A 11 16.78 16.37 54.11
C VAL A 11 15.44 15.71 53.71
N ALA A 12 14.94 14.79 54.56
CA ALA A 12 13.83 13.88 54.26
C ALA A 12 12.43 14.38 54.69
N ASN A 13 11.42 13.63 54.24
CA ASN A 13 9.98 13.89 54.36
C ASN A 13 9.35 13.42 55.69
N PRO A 14 8.35 14.11 56.25
CA PRO A 14 7.29 13.53 57.08
C PRO A 14 5.91 13.60 56.40
N ALA A 15 4.96 12.79 56.88
CA ALA A 15 3.70 12.49 56.18
C ALA A 15 2.43 13.19 56.71
N SER A 16 1.30 12.85 56.08
CA SER A 16 -0.11 13.07 56.47
C SER A 16 -0.61 14.52 56.66
N ASP A 17 -1.57 14.90 55.81
CA ASP A 17 -2.97 14.88 56.25
C ASP A 17 -3.94 14.66 55.06
N LEU A 18 -5.06 13.99 55.33
CA LEU A 18 -6.22 13.82 54.44
C LEU A 18 -7.44 14.50 55.08
N PRO A 19 -8.37 14.99 54.25
CA PRO A 19 -9.76 14.63 54.51
C PRO A 19 -10.43 14.05 53.26
N ASP A 20 -11.18 12.97 53.46
CA ASP A 20 -12.02 12.35 52.43
C ASP A 20 -13.48 12.35 52.90
N SER A 21 -14.40 12.75 52.01
CA SER A 21 -15.74 12.19 51.78
C SER A 21 -16.73 13.19 51.17
N ASN A 22 -17.32 12.78 50.05
CA ASN A 22 -18.72 12.95 49.66
C ASN A 22 -19.42 14.31 49.91
N ALA A 23 -19.51 15.15 48.87
CA ALA A 23 -20.78 15.37 48.17
C ALA A 23 -20.66 16.26 46.92
N LEU A 24 -20.88 15.68 45.73
CA LEU A 24 -21.88 16.13 44.74
C LEU A 24 -21.75 15.34 43.44
N HIS A 25 -22.76 14.54 43.11
CA HIS A 25 -22.94 14.04 41.74
C HIS A 25 -23.33 15.21 40.83
N HIS A 26 -22.68 15.34 39.67
CA HIS A 26 -23.39 15.54 38.41
C HIS A 26 -22.59 14.92 37.26
N SER A 27 -23.31 14.44 36.25
CA SER A 27 -22.79 13.60 35.16
C SER A 27 -22.29 14.40 33.97
N ASN A 28 -21.07 14.10 33.51
CA ASN A 28 -20.71 13.79 32.12
C ASN A 28 -19.19 13.88 31.95
N ARG A 29 -18.50 12.73 31.89
CA ARG A 29 -17.18 12.60 31.27
C ARG A 29 -17.35 11.67 30.07
N ASN A 30 -17.16 12.19 28.86
CA ASN A 30 -17.23 11.40 27.64
C ASN A 30 -16.08 10.37 27.61
N SER A 31 -16.42 9.09 27.52
CA SER A 31 -15.48 7.99 27.30
C SER A 31 -15.13 7.80 25.82
N ALA A 32 -15.00 8.90 25.06
CA ALA A 32 -15.16 8.91 23.60
C ALA A 32 -13.90 9.34 22.81
N LEU A 33 -12.81 9.69 23.49
CA LEU A 33 -11.53 10.11 22.87
C LEU A 33 -10.36 9.44 23.59
N LEU A 34 -10.32 8.11 23.55
CA LEU A 34 -9.08 7.37 23.79
C LEU A 34 -8.31 7.27 22.47
N ASP A 35 -6.99 7.36 22.53
CA ASP A 35 -6.15 7.07 21.36
C ASP A 35 -6.36 5.59 20.91
N PRO A 36 -6.60 5.33 19.62
CA PRO A 36 -6.84 3.97 19.11
C PRO A 36 -5.72 2.97 19.40
N GLU A 37 -4.45 3.42 19.45
CA GLU A 37 -3.31 2.56 19.79
C GLU A 37 -3.36 2.11 21.26
N SER A 38 -3.39 3.07 22.20
CA SER A 38 -3.43 2.80 23.65
C SER A 38 -4.67 2.05 24.10
N ALA A 39 -5.80 2.20 23.39
CA ALA A 39 -7.03 1.46 23.67
C ALA A 39 -7.08 0.05 23.05
N ASN A 40 -6.15 -0.26 22.14
CA ASN A 40 -6.11 -1.51 21.36
C ASN A 40 -7.47 -1.76 20.68
N LEU A 41 -7.98 -0.74 19.97
CA LEU A 41 -9.32 -0.75 19.35
C LEU A 41 -9.34 -1.39 17.96
N LEU A 42 -8.19 -1.42 17.28
CA LEU A 42 -7.96 -2.35 16.19
C LEU A 42 -7.56 -3.70 16.80
N GLY A 43 -8.27 -4.77 16.45
CA GLY A 43 -7.84 -6.15 16.72
C GLY A 43 -8.22 -6.81 18.05
N ARG A 44 -9.25 -6.33 18.78
CA ARG A 44 -9.81 -7.14 19.90
C ARG A 44 -10.65 -8.31 19.37
N PRO A 45 -10.39 -9.56 19.80
CA PRO A 45 -11.34 -10.65 19.59
C PRO A 45 -12.67 -10.32 20.30
N GLY A 46 -13.72 -10.05 19.52
CA GLY A 46 -15.05 -9.70 20.03
C GLY A 46 -15.36 -8.20 20.17
N SER A 47 -14.57 -7.28 19.60
CA SER A 47 -15.05 -5.92 19.34
C SER A 47 -15.83 -5.86 18.02
N GLU A 48 -16.96 -5.16 17.99
CA GLU A 48 -17.72 -4.87 16.77
C GLU A 48 -16.98 -3.93 15.78
N TYR A 49 -15.80 -3.45 16.16
CA TYR A 49 -14.88 -2.64 15.36
C TYR A 49 -14.12 -3.52 14.35
N LEU A 50 -14.83 -3.96 13.32
CA LEU A 50 -14.25 -4.53 12.10
C LEU A 50 -14.18 -3.45 11.01
N PRO A 51 -13.01 -3.23 10.38
CA PRO A 51 -12.94 -2.75 9.01
C PRO A 51 -13.56 -3.83 8.10
N ALA A 52 -14.87 -3.68 7.84
CA ALA A 52 -15.73 -4.61 7.10
C ALA A 52 -15.86 -6.05 7.66
N PRO A 53 -17.02 -6.42 8.23
CA PRO A 53 -17.48 -7.79 8.12
C PRO A 53 -17.87 -8.05 6.65
N SER A 54 -17.02 -8.76 5.91
CA SER A 54 -17.43 -9.41 4.66
C SER A 54 -18.62 -10.31 4.93
N LEU A 55 -19.65 -10.27 4.08
CA LEU A 55 -20.93 -10.95 4.30
C LEU A 55 -20.79 -12.43 4.70
N MET A 56 -21.04 -12.73 5.98
CA MET A 56 -21.32 -14.10 6.44
C MET A 56 -22.75 -14.50 6.01
N SER A 57 -22.98 -14.63 4.70
CA SER A 57 -24.14 -15.36 4.18
C SER A 57 -23.86 -16.85 4.25
N ARG A 58 -24.27 -17.48 5.36
CA ARG A 58 -24.60 -18.91 5.32
C ARG A 58 -25.75 -19.13 4.33
N ASP A 59 -25.79 -20.34 3.77
CA ASP A 59 -26.88 -20.89 2.97
C ASP A 59 -27.16 -20.20 1.63
N SER A 60 -26.34 -20.51 0.63
CA SER A 60 -26.70 -20.38 -0.81
C SER A 60 -26.89 -21.75 -1.47
N THR A 61 -27.51 -22.71 -0.78
CA THR A 61 -27.78 -24.07 -1.28
C THR A 61 -29.20 -24.57 -0.98
N GLN A 62 -30.23 -23.83 -1.40
CA GLN A 62 -31.48 -24.47 -1.88
C GLN A 62 -32.42 -23.54 -2.66
N ALA A 63 -33.27 -24.18 -3.47
CA ALA A 63 -34.58 -23.71 -3.91
C ALA A 63 -34.69 -22.36 -4.65
N SER A 64 -34.15 -22.31 -5.87
CA SER A 64 -34.93 -21.73 -6.95
C SER A 64 -36.15 -22.63 -7.27
N LEU A 65 -37.30 -22.43 -6.60
CA LEU A 65 -38.64 -22.93 -7.00
C LEU A 65 -39.76 -22.48 -6.04
N SER A 66 -40.78 -21.77 -6.55
CA SER A 66 -42.00 -21.32 -5.83
C SER A 66 -41.73 -20.30 -4.68
N ILE A 67 -42.68 -19.55 -4.09
CA ILE A 67 -44.14 -19.72 -3.91
C ILE A 67 -44.92 -18.42 -4.19
N LEU A 68 -46.19 -18.56 -4.63
CA LEU A 68 -47.21 -17.50 -4.64
C LEU A 68 -48.01 -17.48 -3.33
N GLY A 69 -48.20 -16.31 -2.74
CA GLY A 69 -49.32 -16.04 -1.81
C GLY A 69 -49.01 -16.04 -0.31
N SER A 70 -49.42 -14.96 0.35
CA SER A 70 -49.57 -14.81 1.81
C SER A 70 -50.98 -15.27 2.27
N PRO A 71 -51.44 -15.09 3.53
CA PRO A 71 -50.75 -14.64 4.76
C PRO A 71 -51.10 -15.42 6.07
N GLY A 72 -50.39 -15.09 7.17
CA GLY A 72 -51.07 -14.70 8.41
C GLY A 72 -50.86 -15.51 9.71
N LEU A 73 -50.96 -14.78 10.83
CA LEU A 73 -51.02 -15.23 12.24
C LEU A 73 -49.72 -15.86 12.81
N GLY A 74 -49.28 -15.58 14.05
CA GLY A 74 -49.76 -14.62 15.06
C GLY A 74 -48.87 -14.61 16.32
N ASN A 75 -48.99 -13.58 17.18
CA ASN A 75 -48.15 -13.38 18.39
C ASN A 75 -48.34 -14.47 19.48
N ALA A 76 -47.27 -14.76 20.24
CA ALA A 76 -47.33 -15.08 21.68
C ALA A 76 -45.98 -14.82 22.39
N SER A 77 -46.03 -14.74 23.73
CA SER A 77 -44.92 -14.56 24.69
C SER A 77 -43.88 -15.70 24.64
N ARG A 78 -42.61 -15.57 25.07
CA ARG A 78 -42.01 -14.99 26.30
C ARG A 78 -42.30 -15.79 27.58
N ASP A 79 -41.32 -15.77 28.50
CA ASP A 79 -41.30 -16.36 29.86
C ASP A 79 -41.20 -17.91 29.92
N SER A 80 -40.66 -18.57 30.97
CA SER A 80 -39.57 -18.22 31.92
C SER A 80 -39.14 -19.44 32.77
N TRP A 81 -37.84 -19.54 33.11
CA TRP A 81 -37.21 -20.12 34.33
C TRP A 81 -37.94 -21.16 35.23
N GLY A 82 -37.22 -22.25 35.58
CA GLY A 82 -37.55 -23.23 36.64
C GLY A 82 -37.18 -24.67 36.21
N SER A 83 -36.18 -25.42 36.70
CA SER A 83 -35.45 -25.56 37.99
C SER A 83 -36.01 -26.66 38.92
N ALA A 84 -35.10 -27.47 39.53
CA ALA A 84 -35.34 -28.50 40.57
C ALA A 84 -36.17 -29.74 40.14
N ASP A 85 -36.11 -30.93 40.76
CA ASP A 85 -35.18 -31.58 41.72
C ASP A 85 -35.42 -33.13 41.64
N ALA A 86 -34.42 -34.04 41.66
CA ALA A 86 -33.61 -34.58 42.77
C ALA A 86 -34.21 -35.83 43.50
N LEU A 87 -33.39 -36.48 44.36
CA LEU A 87 -33.65 -37.70 45.18
C LEU A 87 -33.78 -39.04 44.39
N ALA A 88 -33.43 -40.23 44.90
CA ALA A 88 -32.54 -40.72 45.99
C ALA A 88 -32.28 -42.25 45.73
N THR A 89 -31.51 -43.09 46.45
CA THR A 89 -31.06 -43.11 47.87
C THR A 89 -29.82 -44.04 48.06
N ALA A 90 -29.26 -44.08 49.29
CA ALA A 90 -28.20 -44.94 49.82
C ALA A 90 -28.47 -46.48 49.73
N ALA A 91 -27.58 -47.42 50.13
CA ALA A 91 -26.35 -47.38 50.93
C ALA A 91 -25.35 -48.52 50.53
N GLY A 92 -24.15 -48.57 51.12
CA GLY A 92 -23.09 -49.55 50.78
C GLY A 92 -22.70 -50.55 51.89
N GLY A 93 -21.86 -51.54 51.55
CA GLY A 93 -21.27 -52.53 52.47
C GLY A 93 -20.11 -53.31 51.83
N MET A 94 -19.12 -53.74 52.63
CA MET A 94 -17.92 -54.44 52.16
C MET A 94 -18.04 -55.97 52.25
N ALA A 95 -17.36 -56.74 51.37
CA ALA A 95 -16.40 -57.80 51.78
C ALA A 95 -15.69 -58.55 50.62
N GLN A 96 -14.35 -58.60 50.71
CA GLN A 96 -13.42 -59.72 50.45
C GLN A 96 -13.47 -60.68 49.22
N ARG A 97 -12.29 -60.81 48.60
CA ARG A 97 -11.54 -62.04 48.21
C ARG A 97 -12.02 -62.98 47.07
N THR A 98 -11.38 -62.77 45.91
CA THR A 98 -10.58 -63.75 45.12
C THR A 98 -11.17 -65.12 44.68
N SER A 99 -11.16 -65.32 43.35
CA SER A 99 -10.90 -66.60 42.62
C SER A 99 -12.04 -67.65 42.51
N PRO A 100 -12.02 -68.55 41.49
CA PRO A 100 -11.58 -68.36 40.09
C PRO A 100 -12.39 -69.15 38.99
N LYS A 101 -12.13 -68.80 37.71
CA LYS A 101 -12.17 -69.66 36.47
C LYS A 101 -13.48 -70.30 35.94
N ARG A 102 -13.69 -70.06 34.63
CA ARG A 102 -14.29 -70.92 33.55
C ARG A 102 -15.79 -71.33 33.58
N GLU A 103 -16.51 -70.91 32.54
CA GLU A 103 -17.13 -71.71 31.44
C GLU A 103 -17.38 -73.23 31.61
N PRO A 104 -18.41 -73.86 30.96
CA PRO A 104 -18.88 -73.52 29.58
C PRO A 104 -20.39 -73.76 29.18
N SER A 105 -20.73 -73.39 27.93
CA SER A 105 -21.53 -74.15 26.93
C SER A 105 -23.05 -74.52 27.08
N ALA A 106 -23.90 -73.68 26.47
CA ALA A 106 -24.76 -73.98 25.28
C ALA A 106 -26.07 -74.83 25.30
N LEU A 107 -26.82 -74.67 24.16
CA LEU A 107 -27.86 -75.51 23.51
C LEU A 107 -29.40 -75.29 23.76
N ALA A 108 -29.97 -74.44 22.89
CA ALA A 108 -31.00 -74.74 21.86
C ALA A 108 -32.54 -74.91 22.15
N ASN A 109 -33.33 -74.06 21.44
CA ASN A 109 -34.64 -74.34 20.76
C ASN A 109 -35.93 -74.56 21.61
N PRO A 110 -37.16 -74.59 21.02
CA PRO A 110 -37.64 -74.10 19.68
C PRO A 110 -39.05 -73.38 19.68
N TYR A 111 -39.54 -72.98 18.49
CA TYR A 111 -40.93 -72.52 18.12
C TYR A 111 -41.45 -71.19 18.74
N SER A 112 -42.39 -70.41 18.17
CA SER A 112 -42.92 -70.16 16.79
C SER A 112 -43.93 -68.96 16.87
N THR A 113 -44.77 -68.53 15.91
CA THR A 113 -45.18 -68.93 14.53
C THR A 113 -45.84 -67.71 13.84
N ASP A 114 -45.63 -67.54 12.52
CA ASP A 114 -46.55 -67.24 11.39
C ASP A 114 -47.67 -66.16 11.52
N ASP A 115 -48.10 -65.42 10.48
CA ASP A 115 -47.85 -65.42 9.00
C ASP A 115 -48.17 -63.97 8.46
N ARG A 116 -48.49 -63.54 7.22
CA ARG A 116 -48.78 -64.01 5.83
C ARG A 116 -48.72 -62.72 4.95
N THR A 117 -48.43 -62.56 3.65
CA THR A 117 -47.87 -63.26 2.46
C THR A 117 -47.89 -62.19 1.32
N SER A 118 -47.16 -62.21 0.18
CA SER A 118 -46.06 -63.02 -0.38
C SER A 118 -45.64 -62.38 -1.74
N THR A 119 -44.37 -62.53 -2.16
CA THR A 119 -43.84 -62.46 -3.58
C THR A 119 -44.06 -61.17 -4.40
N SER A 120 -43.14 -60.67 -5.25
CA SER A 120 -41.72 -60.96 -5.59
C SER A 120 -41.23 -59.79 -6.52
N SER A 121 -40.06 -59.72 -7.16
CA SER A 121 -38.90 -60.63 -7.37
C SER A 121 -37.63 -59.83 -7.75
N ASP A 122 -36.45 -60.47 -7.65
CA ASP A 122 -35.34 -60.64 -8.63
C ASP A 122 -34.94 -59.46 -9.59
N ASP A 123 -33.66 -59.18 -9.91
CA ASP A 123 -32.42 -59.92 -9.64
C ASP A 123 -31.10 -59.09 -9.78
N GLU A 124 -29.97 -59.74 -9.45
CA GLU A 124 -28.54 -59.55 -9.89
C GLU A 124 -27.97 -58.15 -10.24
N GLN A 125 -26.99 -57.62 -9.47
CA GLN A 125 -25.51 -57.71 -9.64
C GLN A 125 -24.85 -56.76 -10.68
N GLY A 126 -23.54 -56.48 -10.51
CA GLY A 126 -22.68 -55.94 -11.59
C GLY A 126 -21.71 -54.83 -11.19
N HIS A 127 -20.47 -55.17 -10.82
CA HIS A 127 -19.35 -54.22 -10.80
C HIS A 127 -18.90 -53.85 -12.23
N ILE A 128 -18.29 -52.66 -12.44
CA ILE A 128 -16.87 -52.49 -12.85
C ILE A 128 -16.54 -51.03 -13.23
N THR A 129 -15.28 -50.66 -12.96
CA THR A 129 -14.57 -49.38 -13.17
C THR A 129 -13.67 -49.42 -14.45
N PRO A 130 -12.87 -48.40 -14.83
CA PRO A 130 -12.99 -46.92 -14.75
C PRO A 130 -12.51 -46.17 -16.04
N ALA A 131 -12.36 -44.84 -15.93
CA ALA A 131 -11.21 -44.04 -16.43
C ALA A 131 -11.12 -43.58 -17.92
N VAL A 132 -10.19 -42.61 -18.10
CA VAL A 132 -9.64 -42.01 -19.34
C VAL A 132 -10.67 -41.26 -20.21
N ALA A 133 -10.79 -39.93 -20.27
CA ALA A 133 -9.90 -38.75 -20.21
C ALA A 133 -9.49 -38.14 -21.58
N ALA A 134 -9.64 -36.81 -21.62
CA ALA A 134 -8.84 -35.82 -22.36
C ALA A 134 -9.05 -35.55 -23.88
N ILE A 135 -8.69 -34.29 -24.23
CA ILE A 135 -8.39 -33.69 -25.54
C ILE A 135 -9.52 -33.63 -26.59
N GLY A 136 -9.72 -32.43 -27.20
CA GLY A 136 -10.40 -32.34 -28.50
C GLY A 136 -10.92 -30.95 -28.89
N ALA A 137 -10.08 -30.10 -29.48
CA ALA A 137 -10.52 -28.83 -30.08
C ALA A 137 -11.45 -29.06 -31.29
N GLY A 138 -12.41 -28.16 -31.51
CA GLY A 138 -13.32 -28.24 -32.67
C GLY A 138 -14.27 -27.06 -32.78
N ALA A 139 -13.83 -25.96 -33.39
CA ALA A 139 -14.69 -24.82 -33.68
C ALA A 139 -15.59 -25.09 -34.90
N PHE A 140 -16.87 -24.70 -34.82
CA PHE A 140 -17.74 -24.50 -35.99
C PHE A 140 -18.64 -23.28 -35.80
N ALA A 141 -19.00 -22.64 -36.91
CA ALA A 141 -19.62 -21.31 -36.92
C ALA A 141 -21.10 -21.32 -37.34
N ALA A 142 -21.84 -20.37 -36.77
CA ALA A 142 -22.97 -19.62 -37.34
C ALA A 142 -24.00 -20.33 -38.26
N SER A 143 -25.20 -20.56 -37.72
CA SER A 143 -26.47 -19.92 -38.17
C SER A 143 -27.55 -20.23 -37.10
N ALA A 144 -28.42 -19.35 -36.58
CA ALA A 144 -29.19 -18.19 -37.05
C ALA A 144 -30.70 -18.52 -37.13
N SER A 145 -31.54 -17.57 -36.68
CA SER A 145 -33.02 -17.57 -36.65
C SER A 145 -33.71 -18.55 -35.68
N GLY A 146 -34.74 -18.05 -34.96
CA GLY A 146 -35.47 -18.80 -33.93
C GLY A 146 -36.23 -17.88 -32.95
N ASP A 147 -37.05 -16.94 -33.46
CA ASP A 147 -37.85 -16.04 -32.63
C ASP A 147 -38.94 -16.79 -31.83
N LEU A 148 -38.91 -16.68 -30.50
CA LEU A 148 -40.11 -16.69 -29.67
C LEU A 148 -39.98 -15.64 -28.56
N ASN A 149 -41.04 -14.85 -28.36
CA ASN A 149 -41.09 -13.82 -27.32
C ASN A 149 -41.37 -14.42 -25.95
N GLU A 150 -40.70 -13.91 -24.92
CA GLU A 150 -41.40 -13.24 -23.81
C GLU A 150 -40.45 -12.32 -23.01
N LYS A 151 -40.96 -11.18 -22.53
CA LYS A 151 -40.20 -10.20 -21.72
C LYS A 151 -40.93 -9.91 -20.41
N PRO A 152 -40.31 -10.16 -19.25
CA PRO A 152 -40.77 -9.58 -17.97
C PRO A 152 -40.67 -8.05 -17.99
N LYS A 153 -41.57 -7.38 -17.26
CA LYS A 153 -41.68 -5.91 -17.26
C LYS A 153 -40.87 -5.25 -16.15
N TRP A 154 -39.99 -4.31 -16.51
CA TRP A 154 -39.62 -3.16 -15.67
C TRP A 154 -39.24 -1.94 -16.51
N ALA A 155 -40.13 -1.52 -17.42
CA ALA A 155 -39.88 -0.39 -18.32
C ALA A 155 -41.14 0.44 -18.58
N GLU A 156 -41.57 1.23 -17.58
CA GLU A 156 -42.54 2.33 -17.77
C GLU A 156 -41.96 3.64 -17.22
N VAL A 157 -41.26 4.37 -18.09
CA VAL A 157 -41.04 5.82 -17.97
C VAL A 157 -41.81 6.49 -19.11
N LYS A 158 -42.57 7.54 -18.81
CA LYS A 158 -43.56 8.12 -19.73
C LYS A 158 -42.94 8.67 -21.01
N ASP A 159 -43.56 8.35 -22.14
CA ASP A 159 -43.21 8.89 -23.46
C ASP A 159 -43.54 10.39 -23.52
N ILE A 160 -42.53 11.22 -23.80
CA ILE A 160 -42.69 12.62 -24.24
C ILE A 160 -41.89 12.79 -25.53
N ARG A 161 -42.46 12.32 -26.63
CA ARG A 161 -42.09 12.73 -27.98
C ARG A 161 -42.63 14.13 -28.28
N ASP A 162 -41.73 15.12 -28.37
CA ASP A 162 -41.79 16.04 -29.51
C ASP A 162 -40.45 16.76 -29.79
N GLY A 163 -40.32 17.34 -30.99
CA GLY A 163 -39.37 18.44 -31.23
C GLY A 163 -37.96 18.13 -31.76
N ARG A 164 -37.82 17.39 -32.86
CA ARG A 164 -36.55 17.38 -33.66
C ARG A 164 -36.25 18.78 -34.24
N LYS A 165 -35.52 19.64 -33.53
CA LYS A 165 -34.91 20.86 -34.09
C LYS A 165 -33.49 20.60 -34.60
N THR A 166 -33.14 21.18 -35.74
CA THR A 166 -31.93 20.80 -36.51
C THR A 166 -30.67 21.53 -36.03
N ARG A 167 -29.56 20.79 -35.88
CA ARG A 167 -28.23 21.30 -35.48
C ARG A 167 -27.52 22.15 -36.57
N ARG A 168 -28.26 22.87 -37.43
CA ARG A 168 -27.69 23.71 -38.51
C ARG A 168 -27.01 24.98 -38.00
N TRP A 169 -27.50 25.55 -36.89
CA TRP A 169 -26.96 26.79 -36.32
C TRP A 169 -25.54 26.62 -35.74
N LEU A 170 -25.22 25.45 -35.18
CA LEU A 170 -23.91 25.17 -34.58
C LEU A 170 -22.78 25.22 -35.63
N TRP A 171 -23.02 24.66 -36.82
CA TRP A 171 -22.09 24.70 -37.94
C TRP A 171 -21.93 26.10 -38.55
N LEU A 172 -23.00 26.91 -38.54
CA LEU A 172 -22.92 28.32 -38.94
C LEU A 172 -22.10 29.15 -37.95
N ALA A 173 -22.23 28.89 -36.65
CA ALA A 173 -21.42 29.56 -35.62
C ALA A 173 -19.93 29.20 -35.73
N LEU A 174 -19.60 27.91 -35.93
CA LEU A 174 -18.23 27.45 -36.17
C LEU A 174 -17.63 28.05 -37.45
N GLY A 175 -18.40 28.10 -38.54
CA GLY A 175 -17.98 28.74 -39.79
C GLY A 175 -17.71 30.25 -39.63
N ALA A 176 -18.57 30.97 -38.90
CA ALA A 176 -18.37 32.38 -38.60
C ALA A 176 -17.11 32.62 -37.75
N GLY A 177 -16.85 31.79 -36.73
CA GLY A 177 -15.65 31.87 -35.91
C GLY A 177 -14.36 31.67 -36.71
N ALA A 178 -14.34 30.70 -37.63
CA ALA A 178 -13.21 30.47 -38.53
C ALA A 178 -12.95 31.67 -39.46
N ILE A 179 -14.00 32.29 -40.02
CA ILE A 179 -13.87 33.49 -40.85
C ILE A 179 -13.31 34.67 -40.05
N ILE A 180 -13.76 34.88 -38.81
CA ILE A 180 -13.24 35.95 -37.93
C ILE A 180 -11.74 35.76 -37.64
N LEU A 181 -11.30 34.53 -37.37
CA LEU A 181 -9.87 34.22 -37.17
C LEU A 181 -9.03 34.48 -38.43
N ILE A 182 -9.55 34.13 -39.61
CA ILE A 182 -8.87 34.42 -40.90
C ILE A 182 -8.79 35.94 -41.13
N CYS A 183 -9.86 36.69 -40.87
CA CYS A 183 -9.85 38.15 -40.97
C CYS A 183 -8.85 38.80 -39.99
N LEU A 184 -8.74 38.30 -38.75
CA LEU A 184 -7.74 38.77 -37.78
C LEU A 184 -6.31 38.50 -38.26
N ALA A 185 -6.02 37.28 -38.72
CA ALA A 185 -4.70 36.91 -39.26
C ALA A 185 -4.30 37.78 -40.46
N LEU A 186 -5.23 38.02 -41.41
CA LEU A 186 -5.00 38.90 -42.55
C LEU A 186 -4.80 40.36 -42.14
N THR A 187 -5.47 40.83 -41.08
CA THR A 187 -5.28 42.19 -40.55
C THR A 187 -3.89 42.37 -39.95
N VAL A 188 -3.39 41.40 -39.17
CA VAL A 188 -2.03 41.41 -38.61
C VAL A 188 -0.96 41.36 -39.72
N CYS A 189 -1.17 40.54 -40.76
CA CYS A 189 -0.30 40.50 -41.95
C CYS A 189 -0.36 41.76 -42.83
N SER A 190 -1.40 42.60 -42.68
CA SER A 190 -1.51 43.89 -43.38
C SER A 190 -0.80 45.02 -42.62
N LEU A 191 -0.91 45.03 -41.29
CA LEU A 191 -0.29 46.03 -40.41
C LEU A 191 1.25 45.99 -40.41
N THR A 192 1.86 44.86 -40.81
CA THR A 192 3.31 44.66 -40.83
C THR A 192 3.99 45.08 -42.16
N ARG A 193 3.25 45.67 -43.12
CA ARG A 193 3.77 45.80 -44.51
C ARG A 193 3.53 47.15 -45.22
N ASN A 194 4.07 48.24 -44.68
CA ASN A 194 4.39 49.49 -45.40
C ASN A 194 5.16 50.46 -44.47
N LYS A 195 6.08 51.34 -44.89
CA LYS A 195 6.40 51.92 -46.22
C LYS A 195 7.92 52.04 -46.42
N ASP A 196 8.39 51.72 -47.63
CA ASP A 196 9.57 52.38 -48.21
C ASP A 196 9.16 53.62 -49.01
N ARG A 197 9.94 54.70 -48.94
CA ARG A 197 9.84 55.87 -49.83
C ARG A 197 11.25 56.36 -50.19
N LYS A 198 11.48 56.65 -51.49
CA LYS A 198 12.81 56.97 -52.03
C LYS A 198 13.09 58.48 -52.13
N GLY A 199 14.23 58.89 -51.57
CA GLY A 199 15.08 60.00 -52.05
C GLY A 199 14.63 61.45 -51.78
N PRO A 200 15.46 62.46 -52.16
CA PRO A 200 16.74 62.35 -52.87
C PRO A 200 17.97 63.01 -52.18
N ALA A 201 19.12 62.79 -52.83
CA ALA A 201 20.49 63.29 -52.63
C ALA A 201 20.78 64.62 -51.90
N ALA A 202 21.94 64.64 -51.22
CA ALA A 202 22.90 65.75 -51.17
C ALA A 202 24.32 65.22 -50.87
N ASP A 203 25.32 65.67 -51.64
CA ASP A 203 26.75 65.59 -51.27
C ASP A 203 27.10 66.78 -50.34
N ASP A 204 28.03 66.62 -49.38
CA ASP A 204 29.34 67.30 -49.51
C ASP A 204 30.45 66.86 -48.50
N ASN A 205 31.68 67.02 -48.99
CA ASN A 205 33.04 67.04 -48.46
C ASN A 205 33.42 67.10 -46.93
N LYS A 206 34.54 66.41 -46.66
CA LYS A 206 35.77 66.80 -45.90
C LYS A 206 35.97 66.54 -44.38
N LYS A 207 36.99 65.68 -44.15
CA LYS A 207 38.12 65.80 -43.19
C LYS A 207 37.86 66.01 -41.69
N GLY A 208 38.21 65.01 -40.88
CA GLY A 208 38.48 65.14 -39.43
C GLY A 208 39.27 63.94 -38.88
N SER A 209 40.44 64.17 -38.30
CA SER A 209 41.36 63.12 -37.84
C SER A 209 41.00 62.55 -36.46
N GLY A 210 41.03 61.21 -36.29
CA GLY A 210 41.82 60.63 -35.19
C GLY A 210 41.21 59.54 -34.29
N VAL A 211 42.03 58.50 -34.09
CA VAL A 211 42.29 57.78 -32.81
C VAL A 211 41.34 56.65 -32.35
N THR A 212 41.95 55.44 -32.22
CA THR A 212 41.57 54.21 -31.46
C THR A 212 40.29 53.43 -31.75
N GLY A 213 40.45 52.10 -31.89
CA GLY A 213 39.39 51.09 -31.65
C GLY A 213 39.07 50.18 -32.84
N PRO A 214 39.64 48.96 -32.94
CA PRO A 214 39.24 47.99 -33.95
C PRO A 214 37.89 47.33 -33.56
N GLY A 215 36.79 47.93 -34.01
CA GLY A 215 35.43 47.43 -33.78
C GLY A 215 35.06 46.26 -34.69
N ALA A 216 34.65 45.14 -34.07
CA ALA A 216 33.78 44.07 -34.58
C ALA A 216 33.66 43.88 -36.11
N THR A 217 34.47 42.98 -36.68
CA THR A 217 34.03 42.19 -37.83
C THR A 217 32.97 41.20 -37.37
N ALA A 218 31.70 41.45 -37.70
CA ALA A 218 30.61 40.53 -37.37
C ALA A 218 30.69 39.26 -38.24
N SER A 219 31.31 38.20 -37.72
CA SER A 219 31.13 36.85 -38.27
C SER A 219 29.69 36.40 -38.02
N SER A 220 29.03 35.90 -39.07
CA SER A 220 27.76 35.20 -38.93
C SER A 220 28.01 33.85 -38.27
N ASN A 221 28.13 33.83 -36.94
CA ASN A 221 28.21 32.60 -36.19
C ASN A 221 26.92 31.81 -36.44
N HIS A 222 27.03 30.68 -37.15
CA HIS A 222 26.01 29.64 -37.07
C HIS A 222 25.82 29.34 -35.58
N ALA A 223 24.59 29.48 -35.10
CA ALA A 223 24.25 29.08 -33.75
C ALA A 223 24.49 27.56 -33.64
N THR A 224 25.55 27.18 -32.94
CA THR A 224 25.78 25.79 -32.53
C THR A 224 24.50 25.28 -31.86
N PRO A 225 24.01 24.06 -32.16
CA PRO A 225 22.86 23.51 -31.46
C PRO A 225 23.10 23.60 -29.95
N ALA A 226 22.21 24.32 -29.26
CA ALA A 226 22.38 24.56 -27.83
C ALA A 226 22.36 23.20 -27.11
N THR A 227 23.46 22.84 -26.48
CA THR A 227 23.56 21.63 -25.66
C THR A 227 22.48 21.71 -24.58
N THR A 228 21.57 20.74 -24.56
CA THR A 228 20.54 20.62 -23.52
C THR A 228 21.21 20.73 -22.16
N ALA A 229 20.70 21.61 -21.28
CA ALA A 229 21.26 21.74 -19.95
C ALA A 229 21.16 20.39 -19.22
N THR A 230 22.27 19.95 -18.62
CA THR A 230 22.32 18.68 -17.87
C THR A 230 22.07 18.85 -16.37
N SER A 231 21.91 20.10 -15.91
CA SER A 231 21.48 20.42 -14.55
C SER A 231 20.90 21.83 -14.49
N GLY A 232 20.22 22.15 -13.39
CA GLY A 232 19.69 23.48 -13.15
C GLY A 232 19.01 23.64 -11.80
N VAL A 233 18.53 24.85 -11.55
CA VAL A 233 17.84 25.28 -10.32
C VAL A 233 16.54 26.01 -10.67
N LYS A 234 15.88 26.66 -9.70
CA LYS A 234 14.66 27.44 -9.91
C LYS A 234 14.76 28.37 -11.14
N GLY A 235 13.74 28.35 -11.99
CA GLY A 235 13.69 29.16 -13.23
C GLY A 235 14.38 28.53 -14.44
N SER A 236 15.05 27.38 -14.28
CA SER A 236 15.64 26.65 -15.41
C SER A 236 14.57 25.93 -16.22
N LEU A 237 14.71 25.90 -17.54
CA LEU A 237 13.88 25.06 -18.41
C LEU A 237 14.34 23.60 -18.31
N ILE A 238 13.41 22.69 -18.00
CA ILE A 238 13.60 21.24 -18.04
C ILE A 238 12.86 20.65 -19.23
N LYS A 239 13.50 19.71 -19.93
CA LYS A 239 12.85 18.79 -20.86
C LYS A 239 12.39 17.55 -20.08
N LEU A 240 11.16 17.12 -20.31
CA LEU A 240 10.55 15.93 -19.70
C LEU A 240 10.64 14.72 -20.64
N ASP A 241 10.37 13.52 -20.12
CA ASP A 241 10.44 12.25 -20.86
C ASP A 241 9.46 12.12 -22.03
N ASP A 242 8.31 12.80 -21.96
CA ASP A 242 7.35 12.93 -23.06
C ASP A 242 7.84 13.87 -24.19
N GLY A 243 9.03 14.46 -24.03
CA GLY A 243 9.62 15.42 -24.96
C GLY A 243 9.14 16.85 -24.79
N THR A 244 8.19 17.13 -23.90
CA THR A 244 7.72 18.49 -23.59
C THR A 244 8.74 19.24 -22.72
N THR A 245 8.46 20.51 -22.43
CA THR A 245 9.30 21.33 -21.54
C THR A 245 8.46 22.11 -20.54
N MET A 246 9.00 22.28 -19.33
CA MET A 246 8.42 23.14 -18.29
C MET A 246 9.53 23.94 -17.58
N THR A 247 9.15 25.00 -16.87
CA THR A 247 10.08 25.68 -15.96
C THR A 247 10.12 24.92 -14.64
N TYR A 248 11.30 24.61 -14.13
CA TYR A 248 11.47 24.04 -12.79
C TYR A 248 11.31 25.15 -11.74
N ASP A 249 10.21 25.13 -10.97
CA ASP A 249 9.81 26.23 -10.07
C ASP A 249 9.97 25.91 -8.58
N ASN A 250 10.99 25.13 -8.22
CA ASN A 250 11.28 24.77 -6.83
C ASN A 250 11.70 26.00 -6.00
N PRO A 251 10.89 26.48 -5.03
CA PRO A 251 11.21 27.66 -4.22
C PRO A 251 12.23 27.40 -3.10
N PHE A 252 12.57 26.13 -2.86
CA PHE A 252 13.33 25.67 -1.69
C PHE A 252 14.81 25.42 -1.99
N GLY A 253 15.30 25.88 -3.15
CA GLY A 253 16.71 25.81 -3.54
C GLY A 253 17.16 24.44 -4.06
N GLY A 254 16.23 23.60 -4.54
CA GLY A 254 16.58 22.33 -5.16
C GLY A 254 17.35 22.46 -6.48
N LYS A 255 18.19 21.46 -6.76
CA LYS A 255 18.99 21.29 -7.97
C LYS A 255 18.58 20.00 -8.67
N TRP A 256 18.12 20.10 -9.92
CA TRP A 256 17.89 18.93 -10.77
C TRP A 256 19.15 18.60 -11.59
N VAL A 257 19.35 17.33 -11.91
CA VAL A 257 20.48 16.83 -12.72
C VAL A 257 20.03 15.69 -13.63
N TRP A 258 20.25 15.82 -14.93
CA TRP A 258 20.07 14.75 -15.90
C TRP A 258 21.07 14.86 -17.04
N ASP A 259 21.97 13.89 -17.14
CA ASP A 259 22.94 13.76 -18.23
C ASP A 259 22.73 12.42 -18.93
N GLU A 260 22.46 12.44 -20.24
CA GLU A 260 22.27 11.23 -21.03
C GLU A 260 23.58 10.42 -21.17
N ALA A 261 24.75 11.05 -21.00
CA ALA A 261 26.04 10.37 -20.91
C ALA A 261 26.36 9.82 -19.51
N ASN A 262 25.64 10.26 -18.47
CA ASN A 262 25.78 9.81 -17.09
C ASN A 262 24.40 9.68 -16.39
N PRO A 263 23.56 8.71 -16.82
CA PRO A 263 22.19 8.56 -16.32
C PRO A 263 22.12 8.07 -14.87
N PHE A 264 23.26 7.71 -14.26
CA PHE A 264 23.38 7.32 -12.85
C PHE A 264 24.01 8.41 -11.98
N ASN A 265 24.05 9.66 -12.45
CA ASN A 265 24.48 10.81 -11.65
C ASN A 265 23.63 10.94 -10.36
N ASN A 266 24.28 11.31 -9.25
CA ASN A 266 23.72 11.40 -7.90
C ASN A 266 23.77 12.83 -7.32
N GLU A 267 24.15 13.85 -8.10
CA GLU A 267 24.30 15.22 -7.61
C GLU A 267 22.99 16.04 -7.50
N ALA A 268 21.83 15.43 -7.77
CA ALA A 268 20.54 16.10 -7.61
C ALA A 268 20.17 16.22 -6.12
N GLN A 269 19.47 17.32 -5.78
CA GLN A 269 19.12 17.68 -4.42
C GLN A 269 17.70 18.28 -4.41
N ALA A 270 16.76 17.64 -3.70
CA ALA A 270 15.36 18.07 -3.73
C ALA A 270 15.13 19.46 -3.11
N GLN A 271 15.79 19.79 -2.00
CA GLN A 271 15.77 21.11 -1.36
C GLN A 271 17.11 21.41 -0.70
N SER A 272 17.40 22.69 -0.48
CA SER A 272 18.65 23.17 0.14
C SER A 272 18.96 22.60 1.54
N TRP A 273 17.95 22.11 2.27
CA TRP A 273 18.11 21.46 3.58
C TRP A 273 18.08 19.92 3.53
N THR A 274 17.81 19.33 2.36
CA THR A 274 17.78 17.88 2.14
C THR A 274 19.16 17.45 1.60
N PRO A 275 19.82 16.41 2.14
CA PRO A 275 21.07 15.90 1.55
C PRO A 275 20.89 15.48 0.09
N ALA A 276 21.85 15.79 -0.78
CA ALA A 276 21.84 15.32 -2.17
C ALA A 276 21.90 13.77 -2.24
N LEU A 277 21.62 13.17 -3.39
CA LEU A 277 21.60 11.68 -3.51
C LEU A 277 23.00 11.05 -3.40
N ASN A 278 24.06 11.83 -3.58
CA ASN A 278 25.46 11.45 -3.31
C ASN A 278 25.91 11.77 -1.87
N GLN A 279 24.99 12.18 -1.00
CA GLN A 279 25.24 12.47 0.42
C GLN A 279 24.46 11.51 1.32
N GLU A 280 25.07 11.17 2.44
CA GLU A 280 24.50 10.30 3.47
C GLU A 280 23.20 10.92 4.05
N TRP A 281 22.19 10.08 4.27
CA TRP A 281 20.97 10.44 4.97
C TRP A 281 21.11 10.04 6.45
N THR A 282 21.24 11.02 7.33
CA THR A 282 21.46 10.81 8.76
C THR A 282 20.12 10.66 9.48
N TRP A 283 19.66 9.41 9.61
CA TRP A 283 18.47 9.08 10.38
C TRP A 283 18.49 9.71 11.77
N GLY A 284 17.35 10.26 12.18
CA GLY A 284 17.19 11.00 13.43
C GLY A 284 17.45 12.50 13.32
N LYS A 285 18.26 12.94 12.34
CA LYS A 285 18.49 14.36 12.04
C LYS A 285 17.74 14.80 10.79
N ASP A 286 17.95 14.07 9.69
CA ASP A 286 17.18 14.25 8.46
C ASP A 286 15.75 13.71 8.65
N LYS A 287 14.76 14.43 8.12
CA LYS A 287 13.33 14.13 8.30
C LYS A 287 12.65 13.82 6.97
N VAL A 288 11.94 12.70 6.92
CA VAL A 288 11.20 12.26 5.73
C VAL A 288 9.95 13.12 5.56
N LYS A 289 9.89 13.87 4.46
CA LYS A 289 8.74 14.67 4.04
C LYS A 289 8.27 14.09 2.71
N GLY A 290 7.43 13.07 2.81
CA GLY A 290 7.06 12.20 1.71
C GLY A 290 5.61 12.33 1.27
N VAL A 291 5.35 11.81 0.07
CA VAL A 291 4.02 11.44 -0.41
C VAL A 291 4.06 10.00 -0.93
N ASN A 292 2.93 9.31 -0.85
CA ASN A 292 2.74 8.07 -1.57
C ASN A 292 2.38 8.34 -3.03
N VAL A 293 2.71 7.38 -3.89
CA VAL A 293 2.30 7.32 -5.30
C VAL A 293 1.27 6.19 -5.49
N GLY A 294 0.31 6.12 -4.56
CA GLY A 294 -0.81 5.17 -4.56
C GLY A 294 -1.71 5.35 -5.79
N GLY A 295 -2.45 4.30 -6.16
CA GLY A 295 -3.25 4.25 -7.38
C GLY A 295 -2.47 4.18 -8.71
N TRP A 296 -1.13 4.26 -8.72
CA TRP A 296 -0.34 4.21 -9.95
C TRP A 296 0.03 2.79 -10.40
N LEU A 297 0.96 2.13 -9.70
CA LEU A 297 1.47 0.79 -10.07
C LEU A 297 0.78 -0.34 -9.31
N VAL A 298 -0.11 0.04 -8.38
CA VAL A 298 -1.21 -0.74 -7.84
C VAL A 298 -2.41 0.18 -7.88
N THR A 299 -3.53 -0.29 -8.43
CA THR A 299 -4.73 0.52 -8.66
C THR A 299 -5.78 0.33 -7.58
N GLU A 300 -6.48 1.42 -7.27
CA GLU A 300 -7.48 1.49 -6.21
C GLU A 300 -8.70 2.30 -6.66
N PRO A 301 -9.93 1.81 -6.44
CA PRO A 301 -11.14 2.48 -6.91
C PRO A 301 -11.30 3.92 -6.44
N PHE A 302 -10.91 4.24 -5.20
CA PHE A 302 -11.07 5.59 -4.66
C PHE A 302 -9.96 6.55 -5.11
N ILE A 303 -8.80 6.04 -5.50
CA ILE A 303 -7.69 6.86 -6.02
C ILE A 303 -7.84 7.06 -7.52
N VAL A 304 -8.32 6.09 -8.29
CA VAL A 304 -8.47 6.18 -9.75
C VAL A 304 -9.88 5.83 -10.23
N PRO A 305 -10.94 6.49 -9.74
CA PRO A 305 -12.34 6.12 -10.04
C PRO A 305 -12.65 6.10 -11.54
N GLY A 306 -12.15 7.07 -12.31
CA GLY A 306 -12.29 7.10 -13.78
C GLY A 306 -11.61 5.95 -14.54
N LEU A 307 -10.81 5.11 -13.88
CA LEU A 307 -10.35 3.83 -14.43
C LEU A 307 -11.39 2.73 -14.19
N TYR A 308 -11.90 2.61 -12.96
CA TYR A 308 -12.87 1.59 -12.54
C TYR A 308 -14.27 1.79 -13.12
N GLU A 309 -14.74 3.04 -13.22
CA GLU A 309 -16.05 3.39 -13.82
C GLU A 309 -16.19 2.87 -15.26
N LYS A 310 -15.11 2.86 -16.04
CA LYS A 310 -15.05 2.29 -17.41
C LYS A 310 -15.38 0.79 -17.45
N TYR A 311 -15.16 0.09 -16.34
CA TYR A 311 -15.25 -1.37 -16.18
C TYR A 311 -16.20 -1.79 -15.04
N ALA A 312 -17.11 -0.90 -14.62
CA ALA A 312 -18.09 -1.14 -13.55
C ALA A 312 -19.20 -2.15 -13.93
N SER A 313 -19.24 -2.62 -15.18
CA SER A 313 -20.22 -3.60 -15.67
C SER A 313 -19.57 -4.55 -16.68
N GLY A 314 -18.52 -5.25 -16.24
CA GLY A 314 -17.77 -6.20 -17.07
C GLY A 314 -18.16 -7.68 -16.84
N PRO A 315 -17.50 -8.61 -17.56
CA PRO A 315 -17.80 -10.05 -17.50
C PRO A 315 -17.51 -10.71 -16.15
N ALA A 316 -16.63 -10.14 -15.32
CA ALA A 316 -16.37 -10.57 -13.93
C ALA A 316 -17.25 -9.83 -12.90
N GLY A 317 -18.25 -9.07 -13.36
CA GLY A 317 -19.11 -8.22 -12.53
C GLY A 317 -18.59 -6.79 -12.43
N THR A 318 -18.84 -6.13 -11.30
CA THR A 318 -18.29 -4.79 -11.00
C THR A 318 -16.82 -4.91 -10.64
N ALA A 319 -15.96 -4.07 -11.23
CA ALA A 319 -14.57 -3.96 -10.80
C ALA A 319 -14.49 -3.32 -9.40
N ILE A 320 -13.96 -4.07 -8.42
CA ILE A 320 -13.83 -3.64 -7.01
C ILE A 320 -12.36 -3.60 -6.52
N ASP A 321 -11.49 -4.32 -7.22
CA ASP A 321 -10.06 -4.53 -6.98
C ASP A 321 -9.32 -4.62 -8.33
N GLU A 322 -7.97 -4.58 -8.35
CA GLU A 322 -7.22 -4.69 -9.61
C GLU A 322 -7.42 -6.06 -10.30
N TYR A 323 -7.68 -7.12 -9.54
CA TYR A 323 -7.97 -8.46 -10.05
C TYR A 323 -9.23 -8.47 -10.95
N THR A 324 -10.37 -7.99 -10.46
CA THR A 324 -11.64 -7.91 -11.21
C THR A 324 -11.59 -6.84 -12.30
N LEU A 325 -10.89 -5.73 -12.07
CA LEU A 325 -10.60 -4.74 -13.09
C LEU A 325 -9.87 -5.39 -14.29
N SER A 326 -8.82 -6.16 -14.02
CA SER A 326 -8.01 -6.81 -15.06
C SER A 326 -8.80 -7.90 -15.81
N GLN A 327 -9.59 -8.70 -15.10
CA GLN A 327 -10.55 -9.64 -15.72
C GLN A 327 -11.57 -8.93 -16.61
N ASN A 328 -12.07 -7.75 -16.20
CA ASN A 328 -13.01 -6.95 -16.97
C ASN A 328 -12.38 -6.26 -18.18
N MET A 329 -11.09 -5.92 -18.13
CA MET A 329 -10.34 -5.42 -19.28
C MET A 329 -10.09 -6.52 -20.33
N GLY A 330 -9.77 -7.74 -19.88
CA GLY A 330 -9.52 -8.89 -20.74
C GLY A 330 -8.51 -8.58 -21.85
N ASN A 331 -8.92 -8.73 -23.12
CA ASN A 331 -8.07 -8.43 -24.29
C ASN A 331 -7.55 -6.98 -24.35
N ASN A 332 -8.12 -6.03 -23.59
CA ASN A 332 -7.67 -4.64 -23.53
C ASN A 332 -6.71 -4.35 -22.37
N LEU A 333 -6.41 -5.33 -21.51
CA LEU A 333 -5.59 -5.18 -20.28
C LEU A 333 -4.28 -4.42 -20.55
N THR A 334 -3.49 -4.89 -21.51
CA THR A 334 -2.19 -4.31 -21.86
C THR A 334 -2.30 -2.84 -22.25
N ASN A 335 -3.33 -2.47 -23.03
CA ASN A 335 -3.53 -1.10 -23.49
C ASN A 335 -4.02 -0.21 -22.35
N ALA A 336 -5.07 -0.64 -21.63
CA ALA A 336 -5.70 0.16 -20.58
C ALA A 336 -4.77 0.43 -19.40
N MET A 337 -4.01 -0.57 -18.94
CA MET A 337 -3.04 -0.39 -17.87
C MET A 337 -1.79 0.37 -18.35
N THR A 338 -1.34 0.20 -19.60
CA THR A 338 -0.25 1.02 -20.14
C THR A 338 -0.66 2.50 -20.25
N GLU A 339 -1.86 2.81 -20.76
CA GLU A 339 -2.37 4.19 -20.83
C GLU A 339 -2.55 4.78 -19.42
N HIS A 340 -3.03 4.00 -18.44
CA HIS A 340 -3.07 4.40 -17.03
C HIS A 340 -1.66 4.72 -16.50
N TYR A 341 -0.71 3.81 -16.65
CA TYR A 341 0.65 4.00 -16.16
C TYR A 341 1.38 5.18 -16.83
N ASP A 342 1.18 5.43 -18.13
CA ASP A 342 1.79 6.55 -18.87
C ASP A 342 1.13 7.91 -18.61
N THR A 343 -0.16 7.95 -18.23
CA THR A 343 -0.91 9.22 -18.10
C THR A 343 -1.27 9.61 -16.67
N PHE A 344 -1.40 8.65 -15.73
CA PHE A 344 -1.79 8.98 -14.36
C PHE A 344 -0.65 9.65 -13.61
N ILE A 345 0.55 9.07 -13.54
CA ILE A 345 1.72 9.69 -12.90
C ILE A 345 2.85 9.84 -13.91
N THR A 346 3.41 11.04 -13.97
CA THR A 346 4.33 11.49 -15.01
C THR A 346 5.60 12.11 -14.41
N GLU A 347 6.64 12.34 -15.22
CA GLU A 347 7.83 13.06 -14.74
C GLU A 347 7.49 14.43 -14.13
N ARG A 348 6.47 15.10 -14.68
CA ARG A 348 5.97 16.39 -14.19
C ARG A 348 5.52 16.31 -12.74
N ASP A 349 4.90 15.20 -12.33
CA ASP A 349 4.49 15.00 -10.93
C ASP A 349 5.71 14.99 -10.00
N PHE A 350 6.81 14.35 -10.39
CA PHE A 350 8.05 14.30 -9.59
C PHE A 350 8.74 15.68 -9.51
N ALA A 351 8.69 16.46 -10.59
CA ALA A 351 9.16 17.84 -10.59
C ALA A 351 8.29 18.75 -9.69
N GLU A 352 6.97 18.56 -9.69
CA GLU A 352 6.01 19.28 -8.84
C GLU A 352 6.14 18.84 -7.36
N MET A 353 6.35 17.56 -7.05
CA MET A 353 6.65 17.04 -5.70
C MET A 353 7.89 17.72 -5.09
N ALA A 354 9.02 17.68 -5.79
CA ALA A 354 10.25 18.32 -5.30
C ALA A 354 10.07 19.83 -5.07
N SER A 355 9.27 20.47 -5.92
CA SER A 355 8.90 21.89 -5.82
C SER A 355 7.92 22.19 -4.67
N ALA A 356 7.19 21.19 -4.18
CA ALA A 356 6.35 21.26 -2.98
C ALA A 356 7.12 20.97 -1.67
N GLY A 357 8.44 20.83 -1.72
CA GLY A 357 9.26 20.58 -0.53
C GLY A 357 9.32 19.11 -0.09
N ILE A 358 8.78 18.19 -0.90
CA ILE A 358 8.87 16.75 -0.71
C ILE A 358 10.28 16.25 -1.03
N ASN A 359 10.85 15.40 -0.18
CA ASN A 359 12.19 14.83 -0.36
C ASN A 359 12.22 13.31 -0.56
N TRP A 360 11.10 12.63 -0.34
CA TRP A 360 10.92 11.19 -0.58
C TRP A 360 9.59 10.89 -1.28
N ILE A 361 9.52 9.77 -1.99
CA ILE A 361 8.25 9.11 -2.31
C ILE A 361 8.20 7.73 -1.67
N ARG A 362 6.99 7.25 -1.36
CA ARG A 362 6.72 5.82 -1.19
C ARG A 362 6.01 5.32 -2.44
N LEU A 363 6.52 4.22 -3.01
CA LEU A 363 6.12 3.69 -4.31
C LEU A 363 5.54 2.27 -4.14
N PRO A 364 4.20 2.16 -3.95
CA PRO A 364 3.47 0.90 -4.01
C PRO A 364 3.73 0.15 -5.32
N ILE A 365 4.09 -1.13 -5.23
CA ILE A 365 4.15 -2.08 -6.34
C ILE A 365 3.46 -3.39 -5.96
N GLY A 366 2.70 -3.97 -6.89
CA GLY A 366 2.16 -5.32 -6.73
C GLY A 366 3.18 -6.37 -7.18
N PHE A 367 3.06 -7.59 -6.66
CA PHE A 367 3.94 -8.70 -7.02
C PHE A 367 3.98 -8.99 -8.53
N TRP A 368 2.92 -8.64 -9.27
CA TRP A 368 2.85 -8.75 -10.73
C TRP A 368 3.88 -7.89 -11.47
N ALA A 369 4.52 -6.92 -10.80
CA ALA A 369 5.72 -6.26 -11.31
C ALA A 369 6.90 -7.23 -11.51
N VAL A 370 6.95 -8.33 -10.75
CA VAL A 370 8.00 -9.36 -10.79
C VAL A 370 7.63 -10.52 -11.70
N GLU A 371 6.47 -11.16 -11.50
CA GLU A 371 5.87 -12.18 -12.38
C GLU A 371 4.41 -12.50 -12.01
N THR A 372 3.71 -13.26 -12.86
CA THR A 372 2.37 -13.82 -12.63
C THR A 372 2.34 -15.32 -12.93
N TRP A 373 1.42 -16.06 -12.33
CA TRP A 373 1.21 -17.50 -12.55
C TRP A 373 -0.17 -17.77 -13.18
N GLU A 374 -0.40 -19.00 -13.65
CA GLU A 374 -1.64 -19.38 -14.35
C GLU A 374 -2.90 -19.13 -13.49
N GLY A 375 -3.83 -18.35 -14.04
CA GLY A 375 -5.08 -17.96 -13.37
C GLY A 375 -5.06 -16.55 -12.77
N GLU A 376 -3.89 -15.94 -12.59
CA GLU A 376 -3.76 -14.55 -12.15
C GLU A 376 -4.03 -13.59 -13.32
N PRO A 377 -4.92 -12.59 -13.18
CA PRO A 377 -5.34 -11.74 -14.29
C PRO A 377 -4.47 -10.49 -14.49
N PHE A 378 -3.50 -10.24 -13.61
CA PHE A 378 -2.72 -9.00 -13.58
C PHE A 378 -1.79 -8.84 -14.80
N LEU A 379 -1.46 -7.60 -15.14
CA LEU A 379 -0.53 -7.34 -16.25
C LEU A 379 0.93 -7.51 -15.82
N GLU A 380 1.47 -8.71 -16.04
CA GLU A 380 2.85 -9.07 -15.71
C GLU A 380 3.88 -8.05 -16.20
N ARG A 381 4.83 -7.71 -15.31
CA ARG A 381 6.08 -6.94 -15.53
C ARG A 381 5.91 -5.54 -16.12
N LYS A 382 4.73 -5.14 -16.60
CA LYS A 382 4.55 -3.84 -17.24
C LYS A 382 4.74 -2.68 -16.25
N SER A 383 4.28 -2.83 -15.02
CA SER A 383 4.51 -1.86 -13.93
C SER A 383 6.00 -1.69 -13.60
N TRP A 384 6.85 -2.70 -13.81
CA TRP A 384 8.30 -2.59 -13.58
C TRP A 384 8.97 -1.54 -14.46
N GLU A 385 8.56 -1.40 -15.73
CA GLU A 385 9.05 -0.33 -16.61
C GLU A 385 8.85 1.07 -15.99
N TYR A 386 7.79 1.24 -15.19
CA TYR A 386 7.45 2.49 -14.52
C TYR A 386 8.14 2.64 -13.17
N VAL A 387 8.53 1.55 -12.50
CA VAL A 387 9.50 1.60 -11.39
C VAL A 387 10.83 2.17 -11.88
N LEU A 388 11.29 1.77 -13.06
CA LEU A 388 12.51 2.31 -13.68
C LEU A 388 12.35 3.79 -14.08
N LYS A 389 11.18 4.20 -14.60
CA LYS A 389 10.84 5.63 -14.80
C LYS A 389 10.86 6.40 -13.48
N ALA A 390 10.24 5.88 -12.41
CA ALA A 390 10.19 6.49 -11.10
C ALA A 390 11.59 6.69 -10.51
N ILE A 391 12.46 5.68 -10.57
CA ILE A 391 13.86 5.79 -10.13
C ILE A 391 14.60 6.87 -10.92
N LYS A 392 14.43 6.92 -12.25
CA LYS A 392 15.02 7.94 -13.13
C LYS A 392 14.54 9.36 -12.77
N TRP A 393 13.25 9.54 -12.51
CA TRP A 393 12.67 10.85 -12.18
C TRP A 393 13.05 11.28 -10.76
N CYS A 394 13.03 10.37 -9.77
CA CYS A 394 13.56 10.62 -8.44
C CYS A 394 15.04 11.03 -8.48
N ARG A 395 15.87 10.27 -9.22
CA ARG A 395 17.27 10.59 -9.49
C ARG A 395 17.45 11.98 -10.08
N LYS A 396 16.61 12.38 -11.02
CA LYS A 396 16.67 13.69 -11.68
C LYS A 396 16.35 14.86 -10.76
N TYR A 397 15.42 14.68 -9.83
CA TYR A 397 14.94 15.75 -8.93
C TYR A 397 15.46 15.66 -7.48
N GLY A 398 16.35 14.71 -7.18
CA GLY A 398 16.98 14.57 -5.87
C GLY A 398 16.08 13.92 -4.81
N LEU A 399 15.01 13.25 -5.24
CA LEU A 399 14.06 12.54 -4.36
C LEU A 399 14.57 11.13 -4.05
N ARG A 400 14.31 10.65 -2.83
CA ARG A 400 14.55 9.26 -2.42
C ARG A 400 13.28 8.41 -2.54
N ILE A 401 13.42 7.09 -2.55
CA ILE A 401 12.33 6.13 -2.69
C ILE A 401 12.30 5.18 -1.48
N ASN A 402 11.12 5.05 -0.85
CA ASN A 402 10.70 3.81 -0.19
C ASN A 402 9.98 2.95 -1.25
N LEU A 403 10.58 1.83 -1.65
CA LEU A 403 9.95 0.89 -2.57
C LEU A 403 9.09 -0.06 -1.74
N ASP A 404 7.81 -0.18 -2.05
CA ASP A 404 6.84 -0.83 -1.17
C ASP A 404 6.14 -1.99 -1.89
N LEU A 405 6.33 -3.23 -1.40
CA LEU A 405 5.64 -4.41 -1.92
C LEU A 405 4.20 -4.45 -1.37
N HIS A 406 3.33 -3.69 -2.05
CA HIS A 406 1.99 -3.34 -1.60
C HIS A 406 0.99 -4.49 -1.68
N SER A 407 1.25 -5.46 -2.57
CA SER A 407 0.49 -6.69 -2.73
C SER A 407 1.43 -7.89 -2.86
N VAL A 408 1.14 -8.93 -2.10
CA VAL A 408 1.77 -10.26 -2.20
C VAL A 408 0.74 -11.32 -2.62
N PRO A 409 1.17 -12.46 -3.22
CA PRO A 409 0.25 -13.48 -3.69
C PRO A 409 -0.71 -13.99 -2.62
N GLY A 410 -1.96 -14.25 -3.03
CA GLY A 410 -3.05 -14.65 -2.13
C GLY A 410 -3.66 -13.54 -1.27
N SER A 411 -3.12 -12.31 -1.31
CA SER A 411 -3.44 -11.19 -0.41
C SER A 411 -3.10 -11.42 1.06
N GLN A 412 -2.47 -10.40 1.65
CA GLN A 412 -2.08 -10.32 3.06
C GLN A 412 -3.14 -9.70 3.99
N ASN A 413 -4.22 -9.11 3.44
CA ASN A 413 -5.25 -8.45 4.26
C ASN A 413 -6.70 -8.60 3.76
N GLY A 414 -6.93 -9.06 2.54
CA GLY A 414 -8.26 -9.21 1.95
C GLY A 414 -8.89 -7.90 1.48
N TRP A 415 -8.13 -6.80 1.41
CA TRP A 415 -8.62 -5.48 0.99
C TRP A 415 -8.22 -5.17 -0.46
N ASN A 416 -8.98 -4.31 -1.14
CA ASN A 416 -8.86 -4.10 -2.59
C ASN A 416 -7.48 -3.63 -3.08
N HIS A 417 -6.82 -2.73 -2.34
CA HIS A 417 -5.47 -2.23 -2.59
C HIS A 417 -4.38 -3.32 -2.50
N SER A 418 -4.63 -4.48 -1.86
CA SER A 418 -3.75 -5.65 -1.97
C SER A 418 -3.89 -6.39 -3.32
N GLY A 419 -4.49 -5.75 -4.32
CA GLY A 419 -4.80 -6.30 -5.64
C GLY A 419 -6.06 -7.17 -5.67
N ARG A 420 -6.45 -7.79 -4.55
CA ARG A 420 -7.58 -8.72 -4.46
C ARG A 420 -8.36 -8.60 -3.15
N GLN A 421 -9.61 -8.15 -3.23
CA GLN A 421 -10.55 -8.12 -2.10
C GLN A 421 -11.10 -9.52 -1.80
N GLY A 422 -11.20 -9.90 -0.53
CA GLY A 422 -11.65 -11.22 -0.09
C GLY A 422 -11.21 -11.56 1.34
N LEU A 423 -10.86 -12.82 1.58
CA LEU A 423 -10.10 -13.22 2.78
C LEU A 423 -8.59 -13.24 2.46
N PRO A 424 -7.69 -12.99 3.42
CA PRO A 424 -6.27 -13.25 3.25
C PRO A 424 -6.01 -14.72 2.94
N ASN A 425 -5.16 -15.01 1.95
CA ASN A 425 -4.62 -16.35 1.69
C ASN A 425 -3.08 -16.38 1.80
N TRP A 426 -2.45 -15.27 2.19
CA TRP A 426 -1.03 -15.24 2.60
C TRP A 426 -0.92 -15.49 4.10
N LEU A 427 -0.07 -16.45 4.51
CA LEU A 427 0.04 -16.98 5.89
C LEU A 427 -1.30 -17.38 6.55
N ASN A 428 -2.34 -17.63 5.75
CA ASN A 428 -3.68 -17.96 6.21
C ASN A 428 -4.31 -19.01 5.28
N GLY A 429 -4.98 -19.99 5.86
CA GLY A 429 -5.66 -21.08 5.15
C GLY A 429 -4.75 -22.03 4.37
N VAL A 430 -5.34 -22.77 3.42
CA VAL A 430 -4.65 -23.88 2.75
C VAL A 430 -3.44 -23.41 1.93
N MET A 431 -3.54 -22.30 1.22
CA MET A 431 -2.44 -21.77 0.41
C MET A 431 -1.45 -20.88 1.20
N GLY A 432 -1.69 -20.62 2.48
CA GLY A 432 -0.95 -19.67 3.31
C GLY A 432 0.58 -19.80 3.27
N LEU A 433 1.09 -21.03 3.28
CA LEU A 433 2.53 -21.30 3.26
C LEU A 433 3.13 -21.19 1.85
N ALA A 434 2.45 -21.72 0.83
CA ALA A 434 2.88 -21.65 -0.56
C ALA A 434 2.96 -20.19 -1.04
N ASN A 435 1.92 -19.40 -0.77
CA ASN A 435 1.82 -17.98 -1.11
C ASN A 435 2.92 -17.16 -0.43
N ALA A 436 3.25 -17.47 0.83
CA ALA A 436 4.34 -16.84 1.54
C ALA A 436 5.72 -17.26 1.01
N GLN A 437 5.93 -18.52 0.64
CA GLN A 437 7.16 -18.97 -0.06
C GLN A 437 7.38 -18.17 -1.36
N ARG A 438 6.32 -18.02 -2.18
CA ARG A 438 6.32 -17.21 -3.41
C ARG A 438 6.64 -15.73 -3.13
N SER A 439 6.10 -15.18 -2.04
CA SER A 439 6.39 -13.80 -1.58
C SER A 439 7.88 -13.59 -1.25
N LEU A 440 8.52 -14.56 -0.59
CA LEU A 440 9.95 -14.46 -0.23
C LEU A 440 10.85 -14.37 -1.47
N ASP A 441 10.49 -15.01 -2.57
CA ASP A 441 11.25 -14.93 -3.81
C ASP A 441 11.18 -13.55 -4.45
N TYR A 442 10.03 -12.90 -4.41
CA TYR A 442 9.86 -11.54 -4.93
C TYR A 442 10.61 -10.53 -4.06
N ILE A 443 10.55 -10.69 -2.73
CA ILE A 443 11.38 -9.92 -1.79
C ILE A 443 12.88 -10.13 -2.10
N ARG A 444 13.33 -11.38 -2.34
CA ARG A 444 14.72 -11.66 -2.74
C ARG A 444 15.10 -10.94 -4.03
N THR A 445 14.23 -11.01 -5.03
CA THR A 445 14.46 -10.50 -6.38
C THR A 445 14.52 -8.97 -6.41
N LEU A 446 13.61 -8.31 -5.69
CA LEU A 446 13.60 -6.86 -5.52
C LEU A 446 14.82 -6.39 -4.71
N ALA A 447 15.15 -7.05 -3.59
CA ALA A 447 16.34 -6.75 -2.80
C ALA A 447 17.65 -6.91 -3.61
N GLN A 448 17.76 -7.97 -4.41
CA GLN A 448 18.89 -8.21 -5.33
C GLN A 448 19.01 -7.14 -6.43
N PHE A 449 17.89 -6.57 -6.89
CA PHE A 449 17.91 -5.46 -7.84
C PHE A 449 18.34 -4.14 -7.18
N ILE A 450 17.63 -3.71 -6.13
CA ILE A 450 17.81 -2.37 -5.54
C ILE A 450 19.16 -2.19 -4.82
N ALA A 451 19.80 -3.29 -4.42
CA ALA A 451 21.13 -3.27 -3.79
C ALA A 451 22.27 -2.91 -4.77
N GLN A 452 22.06 -2.99 -6.08
CA GLN A 452 23.11 -2.64 -7.05
C GLN A 452 23.44 -1.13 -6.98
N PRO A 453 24.70 -0.71 -7.20
CA PRO A 453 25.13 0.70 -7.08
C PRO A 453 24.33 1.70 -7.93
N GLN A 454 23.76 1.24 -9.05
CA GLN A 454 22.88 2.01 -9.94
C GLN A 454 21.57 2.47 -9.27
N TYR A 455 21.11 1.80 -8.21
CA TYR A 455 19.77 1.99 -7.61
C TYR A 455 19.80 2.35 -6.13
N ALA A 456 20.73 1.78 -5.35
CA ALA A 456 20.83 1.98 -3.90
C ALA A 456 20.90 3.46 -3.44
N PRO A 457 21.52 4.41 -4.19
CA PRO A 457 21.49 5.83 -3.82
C PRO A 457 20.10 6.49 -3.90
N VAL A 458 19.14 5.89 -4.62
CA VAL A 458 17.77 6.41 -4.79
C VAL A 458 16.80 5.60 -3.93
N VAL A 459 16.84 4.27 -4.03
CA VAL A 459 16.01 3.36 -3.23
C VAL A 459 16.68 3.11 -1.88
N GLN A 460 16.54 4.09 -0.98
CA GLN A 460 17.18 4.07 0.35
C GLN A 460 16.33 3.37 1.43
N MET A 461 15.05 3.05 1.12
CA MET A 461 14.16 2.27 1.98
C MET A 461 13.39 1.22 1.15
N PHE A 462 13.09 0.07 1.76
CA PHE A 462 12.35 -1.03 1.14
C PHE A 462 11.31 -1.61 2.11
N GLY A 463 10.05 -1.26 1.91
CA GLY A 463 8.89 -1.95 2.48
C GLY A 463 8.70 -3.30 1.82
N PHE A 464 9.04 -4.37 2.54
CA PHE A 464 9.01 -5.73 1.98
C PHE A 464 7.61 -6.37 2.02
N ILE A 465 6.67 -5.77 2.75
CA ILE A 465 5.23 -6.07 2.69
C ILE A 465 4.42 -4.93 3.32
N ASN A 466 3.34 -4.53 2.65
CA ASN A 466 2.37 -3.55 3.14
C ASN A 466 1.24 -4.18 3.95
N GLU A 467 0.78 -3.53 5.03
CA GLU A 467 -0.52 -3.80 5.68
C GLU A 467 -0.94 -5.29 5.90
N PRO A 468 -0.08 -6.23 6.33
CA PRO A 468 -0.55 -7.59 6.61
C PRO A 468 -1.52 -7.59 7.80
N SER A 469 -2.67 -8.25 7.65
CA SER A 469 -3.75 -8.23 8.63
C SER A 469 -3.42 -9.11 9.84
N GLY A 470 -2.80 -8.52 10.86
CA GLY A 470 -2.47 -9.20 12.11
C GLY A 470 -3.69 -9.64 12.92
N THR A 471 -4.89 -9.14 12.61
CA THR A 471 -6.16 -9.56 13.21
C THR A 471 -6.67 -10.88 12.62
N ALA A 472 -6.39 -11.17 11.35
CA ALA A 472 -6.70 -12.44 10.70
C ALA A 472 -5.58 -13.47 10.87
N ILE A 473 -4.33 -13.06 10.64
CA ILE A 473 -3.16 -13.94 10.56
C ILE A 473 -2.52 -14.18 11.94
N GLY A 474 -2.67 -13.25 12.88
CA GLY A 474 -1.98 -13.26 14.17
C GLY A 474 -0.54 -12.76 14.09
N LYS A 475 0.04 -12.39 15.24
CA LYS A 475 1.40 -11.85 15.34
C LYS A 475 2.46 -12.88 14.92
N ASP A 476 2.41 -14.08 15.48
CA ASP A 476 3.53 -15.02 15.43
C ASP A 476 3.88 -15.50 14.01
N PRO A 477 2.91 -15.81 13.12
CA PRO A 477 3.22 -16.15 11.73
C PRO A 477 3.85 -15.00 10.95
N ILE A 478 3.34 -13.77 11.15
CA ILE A 478 3.89 -12.55 10.55
C ILE A 478 5.31 -12.33 11.06
N ALA A 479 5.55 -12.45 12.37
CA ALA A 479 6.86 -12.28 13.00
C ALA A 479 7.88 -13.36 12.56
N SER A 480 7.44 -14.58 12.25
CA SER A 480 8.27 -15.61 11.59
C SER A 480 8.65 -15.22 10.17
N PHE A 481 7.71 -14.71 9.37
CA PHE A 481 7.98 -14.25 8.01
C PHE A 481 8.89 -13.01 8.00
N TYR A 482 8.64 -12.03 8.87
CA TYR A 482 9.41 -10.80 9.02
C TYR A 482 10.89 -11.12 9.34
N LEU A 483 11.17 -12.12 10.20
CA LEU A 483 12.54 -12.55 10.49
C LEU A 483 13.22 -13.22 9.28
N GLU A 484 12.53 -14.11 8.56
CA GLU A 484 13.06 -14.77 7.36
C GLU A 484 13.31 -13.75 6.23
N ALA A 485 12.40 -12.80 6.02
CA ALA A 485 12.53 -11.71 5.06
C ALA A 485 13.69 -10.76 5.43
N TYR A 486 13.77 -10.31 6.69
CA TYR A 486 14.88 -9.50 7.19
C TYR A 486 16.24 -10.21 6.99
N THR A 487 16.34 -11.48 7.40
CA THR A 487 17.57 -12.28 7.29
C THR A 487 17.98 -12.39 5.82
N MET A 488 17.04 -12.74 4.94
CA MET A 488 17.26 -12.79 3.49
C MET A 488 17.76 -11.47 2.89
N ILE A 489 17.16 -10.33 3.25
CA ILE A 489 17.57 -9.04 2.72
C ILE A 489 18.99 -8.71 3.21
N ARG A 490 19.37 -9.06 4.44
CA ARG A 490 20.72 -8.85 4.97
C ARG A 490 21.76 -9.85 4.45
N ASP A 491 21.40 -11.10 4.13
CA ASP A 491 22.25 -12.03 3.38
C ASP A 491 22.70 -11.44 2.04
N ILE A 492 21.76 -10.77 1.34
CA ILE A 492 22.01 -10.12 0.04
C ILE A 492 22.84 -8.85 0.22
N THR A 493 22.38 -7.97 1.10
CA THR A 493 22.84 -6.56 1.15
C THR A 493 24.08 -6.35 2.02
N GLY A 494 24.32 -7.23 2.99
CA GLY A 494 25.35 -7.11 4.02
C GLY A 494 24.90 -6.34 5.27
N LEU A 495 25.71 -6.39 6.32
CA LEU A 495 25.45 -5.75 7.61
C LEU A 495 26.17 -4.41 7.79
N GLY A 496 25.50 -3.44 8.41
CA GLY A 496 26.03 -2.15 8.83
C GLY A 496 25.78 -1.00 7.85
N ALA A 497 26.16 0.21 8.26
CA ALA A 497 25.93 1.45 7.51
C ALA A 497 26.37 1.37 6.02
N GLY A 498 25.52 1.86 5.13
CA GLY A 498 25.74 1.88 3.68
C GLY A 498 25.57 0.53 2.95
N LYS A 499 25.33 -0.59 3.64
CA LYS A 499 25.15 -1.92 3.03
C LYS A 499 23.71 -2.15 2.54
N GLY A 500 23.25 -1.33 1.59
CA GLY A 500 21.88 -1.38 1.05
C GLY A 500 20.82 -0.57 1.84
N PRO A 501 19.52 -0.83 1.65
CA PRO A 501 18.44 0.01 2.17
C PRO A 501 18.08 -0.25 3.64
N LEU A 502 17.37 0.71 4.22
CA LEU A 502 16.57 0.56 5.44
C LEU A 502 15.36 -0.33 5.14
N ILE A 503 15.12 -1.36 5.94
CA ILE A 503 13.99 -2.30 5.76
C ILE A 503 12.77 -1.70 6.46
N SER A 504 11.69 -1.43 5.73
CA SER A 504 10.42 -0.97 6.30
C SER A 504 9.52 -2.15 6.66
N MET A 505 9.00 -2.14 7.89
CA MET A 505 8.26 -3.24 8.50
C MET A 505 6.94 -2.72 9.05
N HIS A 506 5.82 -3.05 8.40
CA HIS A 506 4.50 -2.57 8.80
C HIS A 506 4.07 -3.14 10.17
N ASP A 507 3.39 -2.33 11.01
CA ASP A 507 2.94 -2.71 12.37
C ASP A 507 1.86 -3.82 12.43
N SER A 508 1.33 -4.21 11.27
CA SER A 508 0.28 -5.24 11.08
C SER A 508 -1.07 -4.95 11.76
N PHE A 509 -1.35 -3.69 12.12
CA PHE A 509 -2.53 -3.25 12.87
C PHE A 509 -2.74 -3.92 14.23
N ILE A 510 -1.65 -4.44 14.82
CA ILE A 510 -1.65 -4.93 16.20
C ILE A 510 -1.07 -3.91 17.18
N GLY A 511 -0.83 -2.67 16.74
CA GLY A 511 -0.34 -1.56 17.57
C GLY A 511 1.17 -1.60 17.73
N ILE A 512 1.82 -0.46 17.48
CA ILE A 512 3.28 -0.35 17.33
C ILE A 512 4.07 -0.86 18.55
N THR A 513 3.50 -0.75 19.75
CA THR A 513 4.11 -1.22 21.01
C THR A 513 4.27 -2.73 21.08
N ASN A 514 3.47 -3.51 20.34
CA ASN A 514 3.61 -4.97 20.27
C ASN A 514 4.80 -5.43 19.43
N TRP A 515 5.59 -4.50 18.87
CA TRP A 515 6.86 -4.76 18.19
C TRP A 515 8.08 -4.23 18.98
N TYR A 516 7.89 -3.62 20.15
CA TYR A 516 9.02 -3.21 20.98
C TYR A 516 9.80 -4.44 21.47
N GLY A 517 11.12 -4.43 21.28
CA GLY A 517 11.99 -5.58 21.57
C GLY A 517 11.95 -6.71 20.53
N TYR A 518 11.12 -6.63 19.49
CA TYR A 518 11.21 -7.53 18.34
C TYR A 518 12.44 -7.16 17.50
N LEU A 519 13.30 -8.15 17.21
CA LEU A 519 14.59 -7.98 16.52
C LEU A 519 15.46 -6.86 17.16
N PRO A 520 15.85 -6.97 18.44
CA PRO A 520 16.37 -5.84 19.24
C PRO A 520 17.72 -5.28 18.76
N GLU A 521 18.47 -6.02 17.94
CA GLU A 521 19.76 -5.63 17.35
C GLU A 521 19.70 -5.67 15.81
N ALA A 522 18.51 -5.49 15.22
CA ALA A 522 18.32 -5.44 13.78
C ALA A 522 19.14 -4.33 13.12
N ASP A 523 19.81 -4.67 12.02
CA ASP A 523 20.52 -3.73 11.18
C ASP A 523 19.55 -2.96 10.27
N ARG A 524 19.48 -1.64 10.45
CA ARG A 524 18.76 -0.72 9.56
C ARG A 524 17.30 -1.14 9.34
N LEU A 525 16.56 -1.23 10.44
CA LEU A 525 15.13 -1.56 10.46
C LEU A 525 14.33 -0.30 10.84
N VAL A 526 13.24 -0.04 10.12
CA VAL A 526 12.26 1.01 10.44
C VAL A 526 10.88 0.38 10.59
N ILE A 527 10.14 0.80 11.61
CA ILE A 527 8.74 0.40 11.76
C ILE A 527 7.83 1.38 11.03
N ASP A 528 6.90 0.83 10.26
CA ASP A 528 5.99 1.55 9.38
C ASP A 528 4.60 1.58 10.02
N GLN A 529 4.10 2.77 10.37
CA GLN A 529 2.80 2.97 11.04
C GLN A 529 1.81 3.66 10.09
N HIS A 530 0.63 3.08 9.93
CA HIS A 530 -0.42 3.60 9.06
C HIS A 530 -1.54 4.22 9.91
N THR A 531 -1.50 5.54 10.05
CA THR A 531 -2.27 6.29 11.04
C THR A 531 -3.47 6.99 10.43
N TYR A 532 -4.64 6.40 10.60
CA TYR A 532 -5.93 6.92 10.15
C TYR A 532 -6.95 6.96 11.31
N MET A 533 -7.81 7.98 11.33
CA MET A 533 -8.86 8.12 12.37
C MET A 533 -10.29 7.90 11.87
N VAL A 534 -10.44 7.38 10.65
CA VAL A 534 -11.70 7.42 9.90
C VAL A 534 -12.35 6.05 9.66
N PHE A 535 -11.66 4.93 9.87
CA PHE A 535 -12.21 3.60 9.55
C PHE A 535 -13.01 2.93 10.70
N GLN A 536 -13.46 3.76 11.65
CA GLN A 536 -14.09 3.41 12.92
C GLN A 536 -15.42 4.18 13.15
N ASP A 537 -16.06 4.04 14.32
CA ASP A 537 -17.19 4.92 14.69
C ASP A 537 -16.79 6.39 14.59
N GLN A 538 -17.64 7.22 13.98
CA GLN A 538 -17.27 8.55 13.50
C GLN A 538 -17.32 9.63 14.59
N PRO A 539 -16.43 10.64 14.52
CA PRO A 539 -16.28 11.61 15.60
C PRO A 539 -17.40 12.68 15.59
N GLN A 540 -18.13 12.78 16.70
CA GLN A 540 -19.27 13.66 16.88
C GLN A 540 -18.82 15.10 17.20
N GLY A 541 -18.73 15.95 16.17
CA GLY A 541 -18.31 17.35 16.28
C GLY A 541 -17.98 17.98 14.92
N THR A 542 -17.20 19.04 14.94
CA THR A 542 -16.68 19.73 13.74
C THR A 542 -15.19 19.45 13.52
N VAL A 543 -14.70 19.72 12.31
CA VAL A 543 -13.26 19.63 12.01
C VAL A 543 -12.40 20.55 12.89
N ASP A 544 -12.94 21.67 13.40
CA ASP A 544 -12.20 22.52 14.35
C ASP A 544 -11.99 21.79 15.68
N ASP A 545 -13.01 21.14 16.23
CA ASP A 545 -12.91 20.36 17.48
C ASP A 545 -11.83 19.27 17.39
N PHE A 546 -11.65 18.68 16.20
CA PHE A 546 -10.74 17.56 15.97
C PHE A 546 -9.37 17.93 15.38
N ARG A 547 -9.12 19.20 15.02
CA ARG A 547 -7.84 19.63 14.41
C ARG A 547 -6.58 19.30 15.22
N LYS A 548 -6.74 19.17 16.55
CA LYS A 548 -5.64 18.87 17.50
C LYS A 548 -5.42 17.37 17.74
N LEU A 549 -6.30 16.48 17.25
CA LEU A 549 -6.22 15.04 17.53
C LEU A 549 -4.89 14.39 17.08
N PRO A 550 -4.30 14.71 15.90
CA PRO A 550 -3.03 14.09 15.49
C PRO A 550 -1.90 14.29 16.50
N CYS A 551 -1.80 15.49 17.06
CA CYS A 551 -0.84 15.82 18.12
C CYS A 551 -1.15 15.16 19.46
N GLN A 552 -2.44 14.98 19.78
CA GLN A 552 -2.88 14.36 21.03
C GLN A 552 -2.74 12.83 21.02
N TRP A 553 -2.84 12.19 19.85
CA TRP A 553 -2.77 10.73 19.71
C TRP A 553 -1.35 10.28 19.34
N TRP A 554 -0.80 10.75 18.21
CA TRP A 554 0.38 10.12 17.59
C TRP A 554 1.72 10.71 18.02
N ALA A 555 1.77 11.95 18.49
CA ALA A 555 3.05 12.61 18.80
C ALA A 555 3.78 11.95 20.00
N ALA A 556 3.02 11.43 20.98
CA ALA A 556 3.58 10.74 22.12
C ALA A 556 4.06 9.31 21.78
N SER A 557 3.29 8.55 20.99
CA SER A 557 3.69 7.20 20.55
C SER A 557 4.87 7.25 19.58
N THR A 558 4.87 8.16 18.61
CA THR A 558 5.97 8.38 17.65
C THR A 558 7.31 8.70 18.34
N ASN A 559 7.32 9.64 19.30
CA ASN A 559 8.54 9.94 20.08
C ASN A 559 8.98 8.75 20.95
N LYS A 560 8.04 8.02 21.55
CA LYS A 560 8.35 6.81 22.35
C LYS A 560 8.93 5.69 21.48
N THR A 561 8.37 5.43 20.29
CA THR A 561 8.89 4.44 19.34
C THR A 561 10.29 4.81 18.86
N SER A 562 10.53 6.11 18.62
CA SER A 562 11.88 6.64 18.27
C SER A 562 12.94 6.29 19.33
N GLN A 563 12.54 6.19 20.59
CA GLN A 563 13.43 5.84 21.71
C GLN A 563 13.48 4.33 22.02
N GLN A 564 12.37 3.60 21.85
CA GLN A 564 12.22 2.21 22.31
C GLN A 564 12.44 1.15 21.21
N PHE A 565 12.24 1.51 19.94
CA PHE A 565 12.42 0.61 18.80
C PHE A 565 13.59 1.06 17.92
N GLY A 566 13.57 2.33 17.50
CA GLY A 566 14.51 2.86 16.51
C GLY A 566 13.78 3.80 15.53
N PRO A 567 14.27 3.95 14.29
CA PRO A 567 13.56 4.68 13.25
C PRO A 567 12.10 4.21 13.12
N ASN A 568 11.22 5.17 12.86
CA ASN A 568 9.83 4.95 12.47
C ASN A 568 9.42 5.97 11.41
N VAL A 569 8.38 5.63 10.64
CA VAL A 569 7.73 6.48 9.66
C VAL A 569 6.22 6.31 9.74
N GLY A 570 5.47 7.41 9.60
CA GLY A 570 4.07 7.37 9.22
C GLY A 570 3.97 7.10 7.72
N GLY A 571 4.07 5.84 7.29
CA GLY A 571 4.03 5.43 5.87
C GLY A 571 2.72 5.77 5.17
N GLU A 572 1.65 5.87 5.95
CA GLU A 572 0.36 6.36 5.48
C GLU A 572 -0.40 7.18 6.54
N TRP A 573 -0.99 8.27 6.07
CA TRP A 573 -1.92 9.15 6.77
C TRP A 573 -2.52 10.12 5.72
N SER A 574 -3.62 10.80 6.03
CA SER A 574 -4.23 11.77 5.11
C SER A 574 -4.85 12.95 5.85
N ALA A 575 -5.46 13.90 5.13
CA ALA A 575 -6.24 14.99 5.74
C ALA A 575 -7.67 14.55 6.13
N ALA A 576 -7.96 13.25 6.13
CA ALA A 576 -9.29 12.71 6.44
C ALA A 576 -9.55 12.73 7.95
N TRP A 577 -10.53 13.53 8.36
CA TRP A 577 -11.09 13.55 9.72
C TRP A 577 -12.41 12.77 9.82
N ASN A 578 -13.01 12.40 8.68
CA ASN A 578 -14.16 11.50 8.54
C ASN A 578 -14.02 10.64 7.27
N ASP A 579 -14.87 9.63 7.10
CA ASP A 579 -14.79 8.66 5.98
C ASP A 579 -15.63 9.01 4.74
N CYS A 580 -15.93 10.30 4.51
CA CYS A 580 -16.59 10.74 3.29
C CYS A 580 -15.68 10.65 2.07
N GLY A 581 -16.17 9.98 1.02
CA GLY A 581 -15.57 9.98 -0.31
C GLY A 581 -16.17 8.92 -1.24
N LEU A 582 -15.96 9.09 -2.54
CA LEU A 582 -16.28 8.10 -3.56
C LEU A 582 -15.40 6.86 -3.35
N TRP A 583 -16.02 5.78 -2.86
CA TRP A 583 -15.43 4.44 -2.71
C TRP A 583 -14.25 4.32 -1.73
N VAL A 584 -14.03 5.29 -0.84
CA VAL A 584 -13.04 5.25 0.26
C VAL A 584 -13.19 3.99 1.13
N ASN A 585 -14.41 3.45 1.24
CA ASN A 585 -14.73 2.21 1.96
C ASN A 585 -14.89 0.97 1.06
N ASN A 586 -14.29 0.97 -0.15
CA ASN A 586 -14.54 0.06 -1.29
C ASN A 586 -15.74 0.46 -2.17
N VAL A 587 -15.77 -0.08 -3.40
CA VAL A 587 -16.85 0.12 -4.38
C VAL A 587 -18.17 -0.40 -3.84
N GLY A 588 -19.26 0.36 -4.01
CA GLY A 588 -20.59 0.01 -3.52
C GLY A 588 -20.76 0.07 -1.99
N SER A 589 -19.71 0.38 -1.24
CA SER A 589 -19.78 0.62 0.20
C SER A 589 -19.90 2.12 0.46
N GLY A 590 -20.90 2.51 1.27
CA GLY A 590 -21.12 3.92 1.63
C GLY A 590 -20.13 4.45 2.67
N SER A 591 -20.46 5.59 3.28
CA SER A 591 -19.70 6.19 4.38
C SER A 591 -20.36 5.92 5.74
N ARG A 592 -19.55 5.72 6.78
CA ARG A 592 -20.03 5.64 8.17
C ARG A 592 -20.58 7.00 8.61
N TYR A 593 -19.95 8.09 8.15
CA TYR A 593 -20.26 9.46 8.57
C TYR A 593 -21.69 9.90 8.22
N ASP A 594 -22.18 9.54 7.03
CA ASP A 594 -23.55 9.83 6.60
C ASP A 594 -24.54 8.66 6.82
N GLY A 595 -24.08 7.56 7.43
CA GLY A 595 -24.87 6.37 7.74
C GLY A 595 -25.18 5.47 6.55
N THR A 596 -24.55 5.66 5.38
CA THR A 596 -24.78 4.83 4.18
C THR A 596 -23.94 3.55 4.14
N TYR A 597 -22.89 3.44 4.98
CA TYR A 597 -22.16 2.19 5.17
C TYR A 597 -23.01 1.15 5.92
N ASN A 598 -22.84 -0.13 5.59
CA ASN A 598 -23.65 -1.21 6.16
C ASN A 598 -23.51 -1.28 7.70
N GLY A 599 -24.64 -1.30 8.41
CA GLY A 599 -24.68 -1.26 9.88
C GLY A 599 -24.57 0.12 10.53
N TYR A 600 -24.44 1.21 9.76
CA TYR A 600 -24.25 2.58 10.30
C TYR A 600 -25.46 3.50 10.15
N ALA A 601 -26.61 3.01 9.66
CA ALA A 601 -27.83 3.80 9.47
C ALA A 601 -28.26 4.57 10.75
N ASP A 602 -28.20 3.91 11.91
CA ASP A 602 -28.52 4.50 13.22
C ASP A 602 -27.33 5.20 13.90
N LYS A 603 -26.13 5.19 13.27
CA LYS A 603 -24.88 5.83 13.75
C LYS A 603 -24.49 7.10 12.97
N LYS A 604 -25.38 7.61 12.12
CA LYS A 604 -25.14 8.79 11.27
C LYS A 604 -24.64 10.00 12.09
N THR A 605 -23.55 10.61 11.62
CA THR A 605 -22.82 11.68 12.32
C THR A 605 -22.89 13.04 11.59
N GLY A 606 -22.99 13.05 10.26
CA GLY A 606 -23.19 14.27 9.47
C GLY A 606 -23.72 13.96 8.06
N SER A 607 -23.39 14.78 7.06
CA SER A 607 -23.61 14.42 5.65
C SER A 607 -22.33 14.59 4.84
N CYS A 608 -22.12 13.70 3.86
CA CYS A 608 -20.96 13.76 2.99
C CYS A 608 -21.10 14.75 1.82
N ASP A 609 -22.28 15.35 1.59
CA ASP A 609 -22.52 16.30 0.49
C ASP A 609 -21.49 17.45 0.47
N TYR A 610 -21.16 18.00 1.65
CA TYR A 610 -20.19 19.08 1.82
C TYR A 610 -18.74 18.58 1.75
N TRP A 611 -18.45 17.36 2.20
CA TRP A 611 -17.09 16.82 2.25
C TRP A 611 -16.63 16.21 0.92
N ASN A 612 -17.57 15.79 0.06
CA ASN A 612 -17.30 15.26 -1.27
C ASN A 612 -16.99 16.36 -2.31
N ASP A 613 -17.35 17.62 -2.04
CA ASP A 613 -17.14 18.77 -2.92
C ASP A 613 -16.36 19.89 -2.23
N TYR A 614 -15.04 19.87 -2.43
CA TYR A 614 -14.12 20.86 -1.85
C TYR A 614 -14.40 22.30 -2.29
N THR A 615 -15.15 22.52 -3.39
CA THR A 615 -15.45 23.88 -3.87
C THR A 615 -16.45 24.62 -2.96
N GLN A 616 -17.13 23.88 -2.07
CA GLN A 616 -18.01 24.43 -1.03
C GLN A 616 -17.26 24.79 0.25
N TRP A 617 -16.00 24.37 0.42
CA TRP A 617 -15.26 24.55 1.67
C TRP A 617 -14.91 26.01 1.92
N ASN A 618 -15.42 26.55 3.04
CA ASN A 618 -15.10 27.90 3.48
C ASN A 618 -13.70 27.98 4.12
N GLN A 619 -13.14 29.18 4.22
CA GLN A 619 -11.79 29.38 4.75
C GLN A 619 -11.59 28.76 6.15
N SER A 620 -12.58 28.83 7.05
CA SER A 620 -12.47 28.22 8.38
C SER A 620 -12.41 26.69 8.34
N THR A 621 -12.95 26.05 7.31
CA THR A 621 -12.78 24.60 7.05
C THR A 621 -11.38 24.31 6.54
N ILE A 622 -10.88 25.14 5.62
CA ILE A 622 -9.52 25.02 5.06
C ILE A 622 -8.47 25.24 6.15
N ASP A 623 -8.64 26.24 7.02
CA ASP A 623 -7.74 26.56 8.13
C ASP A 623 -7.72 25.44 9.19
N ALA A 624 -8.87 24.86 9.53
CA ALA A 624 -8.97 23.74 10.47
C ALA A 624 -8.33 22.46 9.91
N LEU A 625 -8.52 22.17 8.62
CA LEU A 625 -7.84 21.08 7.92
C LEU A 625 -6.34 21.33 7.78
N ASN A 626 -5.92 22.58 7.54
CA ASN A 626 -4.51 22.96 7.50
C ASN A 626 -3.84 22.72 8.87
N HIS A 627 -4.47 23.15 9.97
CA HIS A 627 -3.99 22.87 11.34
C HIS A 627 -3.91 21.35 11.59
N PHE A 628 -4.93 20.59 11.21
CA PHE A 628 -4.93 19.12 11.31
C PHE A 628 -3.73 18.50 10.57
N VAL A 629 -3.48 18.93 9.33
CA VAL A 629 -2.38 18.45 8.49
C VAL A 629 -1.02 18.85 9.06
N LEU A 630 -0.86 20.08 9.55
CA LEU A 630 0.35 20.54 10.24
C LEU A 630 0.61 19.69 11.50
N GLY A 631 -0.43 19.43 12.29
CA GLY A 631 -0.36 18.58 13.48
C GLY A 631 0.04 17.14 13.16
N SER A 632 -0.50 16.55 12.09
CA SER A 632 -0.09 15.23 11.61
C SER A 632 1.38 15.19 11.17
N MET A 633 1.85 16.21 10.42
CA MET A 633 3.25 16.31 9.99
C MET A 633 4.23 16.43 11.18
N ASP A 634 3.87 17.22 12.21
CA ASP A 634 4.69 17.44 13.41
C ASP A 634 4.66 16.24 14.37
N ALA A 635 3.50 15.59 14.51
CA ALA A 635 3.32 14.39 15.33
C ALA A 635 4.11 13.20 14.78
N LEU A 636 4.00 12.94 13.46
CA LEU A 636 4.63 11.79 12.79
C LEU A 636 6.11 12.04 12.47
N GLN A 637 6.52 13.29 12.24
CA GLN A 637 7.90 13.78 11.98
C GLN A 637 8.59 13.25 10.70
N ASN A 638 8.55 11.94 10.48
CA ASN A 638 8.92 11.26 9.25
C ASN A 638 7.64 10.66 8.67
N TYR A 639 7.21 11.12 7.50
CA TYR A 639 5.85 10.80 7.02
C TYR A 639 5.78 10.65 5.51
N PHE A 640 4.77 9.91 5.04
CA PHE A 640 4.35 9.85 3.64
C PHE A 640 2.83 10.02 3.56
N PHE A 641 2.36 11.14 2.99
CA PHE A 641 0.92 11.40 2.86
C PHE A 641 0.28 10.49 1.82
N TRP A 642 -0.87 9.88 2.12
CA TRP A 642 -1.70 9.08 1.20
C TRP A 642 -2.80 9.96 0.59
N THR A 643 -2.73 10.36 -0.68
CA THR A 643 -1.70 10.13 -1.71
C THR A 643 -1.36 11.45 -2.43
N TRP A 644 -0.34 11.45 -3.31
CA TRP A 644 0.02 12.64 -4.09
C TRP A 644 -1.17 13.24 -4.84
N LYS A 645 -1.95 12.42 -5.54
CA LYS A 645 -3.17 12.86 -6.22
C LYS A 645 -4.21 11.77 -6.42
N ILE A 646 -5.46 12.21 -6.57
CA ILE A 646 -6.60 11.39 -6.99
C ILE A 646 -6.81 11.62 -8.49
N GLY A 647 -7.18 10.57 -9.22
CA GLY A 647 -7.54 10.61 -10.64
C GLY A 647 -9.00 10.99 -10.81
N ASN A 648 -9.32 11.67 -11.91
CA ASN A 648 -10.67 12.22 -12.09
C ASN A 648 -11.75 11.13 -12.12
N SER A 649 -12.91 11.44 -11.54
CA SER A 649 -14.14 10.67 -11.76
C SER A 649 -14.86 11.16 -13.01
N THR A 650 -15.53 10.24 -13.70
CA THR A 650 -16.48 10.47 -14.79
C THR A 650 -17.93 10.58 -14.30
N SER A 651 -18.19 10.33 -13.01
CA SER A 651 -19.52 10.36 -12.38
C SER A 651 -19.57 11.17 -11.08
N GLY A 652 -19.69 12.50 -11.21
CA GLY A 652 -19.90 13.41 -10.08
C GLY A 652 -18.91 14.58 -10.06
N VAL A 653 -18.27 14.80 -8.91
CA VAL A 653 -17.20 15.79 -8.75
C VAL A 653 -15.96 15.34 -9.52
N ALA A 654 -15.40 16.22 -10.35
CA ALA A 654 -14.32 15.88 -11.27
C ALA A 654 -13.05 15.42 -10.56
N GLU A 655 -12.66 16.08 -9.46
CA GLU A 655 -11.55 15.69 -8.58
C GLU A 655 -12.15 15.26 -7.22
N PRO A 656 -12.52 13.98 -7.05
CA PRO A 656 -13.14 13.49 -5.82
C PRO A 656 -12.10 13.30 -4.70
N ASN A 657 -12.58 12.92 -3.51
CA ASN A 657 -11.77 12.48 -2.37
C ASN A 657 -10.71 13.50 -1.91
N PRO A 658 -11.09 14.79 -1.69
CA PRO A 658 -10.14 15.89 -1.46
C PRO A 658 -9.25 15.73 -0.22
N PHE A 659 -9.71 15.03 0.82
CA PHE A 659 -8.92 14.67 2.01
C PHE A 659 -7.67 13.84 1.67
N TRP A 660 -7.69 13.12 0.56
CA TRP A 660 -6.69 12.14 0.13
C TRP A 660 -5.81 12.68 -1.00
N HIS A 661 -5.95 13.95 -1.36
CA HIS A 661 -5.37 14.54 -2.56
C HIS A 661 -4.35 15.64 -2.23
N TYR A 662 -3.09 15.27 -1.97
CA TYR A 662 -2.04 16.22 -1.55
C TYR A 662 -1.87 17.40 -2.53
N ARG A 663 -1.76 17.12 -3.82
CA ARG A 663 -1.59 18.11 -4.90
C ARG A 663 -2.76 19.09 -5.04
N LEU A 664 -3.98 18.69 -4.67
CA LEU A 664 -5.17 19.56 -4.68
C LEU A 664 -5.21 20.41 -3.41
N GLY A 665 -4.96 19.80 -2.25
CA GLY A 665 -4.86 20.54 -1.00
C GLY A 665 -3.72 21.55 -0.96
N LEU A 666 -2.63 21.31 -1.69
CA LEU A 666 -1.60 22.32 -1.97
C LEU A 666 -2.15 23.50 -2.77
N GLN A 667 -3.04 23.27 -3.74
CA GLN A 667 -3.61 24.34 -4.57
C GLN A 667 -4.62 25.19 -3.79
N HIS A 668 -5.40 24.57 -2.90
CA HIS A 668 -6.51 25.21 -2.17
C HIS A 668 -6.22 25.56 -0.70
N GLY A 669 -5.09 25.13 -0.13
CA GLY A 669 -4.54 25.64 1.13
C GLY A 669 -4.65 24.73 2.35
N TRP A 670 -5.37 23.61 2.29
CA TRP A 670 -5.42 22.67 3.43
C TRP A 670 -4.17 21.78 3.57
N ILE A 671 -3.26 21.83 2.59
CA ILE A 671 -1.86 21.38 2.75
C ILE A 671 -0.97 22.63 2.79
N PRO A 672 -0.04 22.76 3.77
CA PRO A 672 0.86 23.92 3.85
C PRO A 672 1.77 24.02 2.63
N LYS A 673 2.13 25.25 2.25
CA LYS A 673 2.98 25.51 1.08
C LYS A 673 4.44 25.19 1.34
N ASP A 674 4.92 25.42 2.57
CA ASP A 674 6.22 24.97 3.04
C ASP A 674 6.01 23.90 4.13
N PRO A 675 6.36 22.63 3.91
CA PRO A 675 6.14 21.57 4.90
C PRO A 675 7.06 21.71 6.13
N ARG A 676 7.85 22.78 6.26
CA ARG A 676 8.53 23.19 7.51
C ARG A 676 7.62 23.97 8.46
N GLU A 677 6.50 24.52 7.99
CA GLU A 677 5.49 25.22 8.81
C GLU A 677 4.92 24.34 9.94
N ALA A 678 4.94 23.01 9.77
CA ALA A 678 4.46 22.06 10.76
C ALA A 678 5.23 22.10 12.10
N ALA A 679 6.53 22.40 12.08
CA ALA A 679 7.42 22.20 13.21
C ALA A 679 7.00 23.01 14.46
N GLY A 680 6.58 22.30 15.52
CA GLY A 680 6.10 22.91 16.77
C GLY A 680 4.58 23.11 16.86
N THR A 681 3.81 22.65 15.88
CA THR A 681 2.33 22.67 15.94
C THR A 681 1.81 21.90 17.16
N CYS A 682 2.42 20.75 17.48
CA CYS A 682 2.03 19.94 18.63
C CYS A 682 2.46 20.55 19.97
N GLU A 683 3.56 21.30 20.02
CA GLU A 683 3.93 22.10 21.18
C GLU A 683 2.92 23.24 21.40
N ALA A 684 2.53 23.96 20.34
CA ALA A 684 1.52 25.01 20.38
C ALA A 684 0.11 24.50 20.74
N ASP A 685 -0.20 23.23 20.42
CA ASP A 685 -1.42 22.54 20.86
C ASP A 685 -1.37 22.06 22.31
N GLY A 686 -0.22 22.15 22.98
CA GLY A 686 -0.02 21.69 24.36
C GLY A 686 0.15 20.18 24.50
N ALA A 687 0.50 19.47 23.42
CA ALA A 687 0.84 18.05 23.48
C ALA A 687 2.17 17.86 24.22
N ALA A 688 2.29 16.76 24.98
CA ALA A 688 3.49 16.43 25.74
C ALA A 688 4.61 15.89 24.82
N MET A 689 5.21 16.78 24.05
CA MET A 689 6.39 16.49 23.25
C MET A 689 7.56 16.14 24.17
N ASN A 690 7.96 14.87 24.18
CA ASN A 690 9.30 14.47 24.60
C ASN A 690 10.17 14.45 23.32
N PRO A 691 10.79 15.59 22.92
CA PRO A 691 11.44 15.69 21.63
C PRO A 691 12.56 14.66 21.53
N PHE A 692 12.51 13.84 20.47
CA PHE A 692 13.61 12.96 20.11
C PHE A 692 14.87 13.79 19.82
N ASP A 693 15.95 13.53 20.54
CA ASP A 693 17.19 14.33 20.52
C ASP A 693 18.09 14.06 19.29
N GLY A 694 17.66 13.14 18.41
CA GLY A 694 18.39 12.68 17.25
C GLY A 694 19.18 11.38 17.46
N ASN A 695 19.20 10.82 18.67
CA ASN A 695 20.01 9.64 19.01
C ASN A 695 19.12 8.42 19.34
N PHE A 696 19.19 7.38 18.52
CA PHE A 696 18.49 6.12 18.79
C PHE A 696 19.18 5.35 19.92
N ALA A 697 18.40 4.84 20.88
CA ALA A 697 18.92 4.01 21.98
C ALA A 697 19.55 2.70 21.49
N ASN A 698 19.14 2.23 20.30
CA ASN A 698 19.75 1.15 19.54
C ASN A 698 20.50 1.73 18.31
N PRO A 699 21.83 1.86 18.33
CA PRO A 699 22.61 2.27 17.16
C PRO A 699 22.51 1.28 15.98
N GLY A 700 22.30 0.00 16.26
CA GLY A 700 22.12 -1.06 15.27
C GLY A 700 20.96 -0.79 14.30
N ALA A 701 19.87 -0.19 14.80
CA ALA A 701 18.71 0.20 14.00
C ALA A 701 19.02 1.22 12.88
N THR A 702 20.23 1.80 12.86
CA THR A 702 20.73 2.65 11.76
C THR A 702 22.01 2.13 11.09
N GLY A 703 22.50 0.95 11.49
CA GLY A 703 23.72 0.34 10.96
C GLY A 703 25.00 0.67 11.73
N GLY A 704 24.87 1.16 12.96
CA GLY A 704 25.97 1.39 13.88
C GLY A 704 26.52 0.11 14.53
N ALA A 705 27.25 0.27 15.65
CA ALA A 705 27.75 -0.87 16.41
C ALA A 705 26.62 -1.79 16.91
N GLY A 706 26.82 -3.10 16.85
CA GLY A 706 25.82 -4.13 17.17
C GLY A 706 24.87 -4.51 16.03
N ALA A 707 24.87 -3.77 14.91
CA ALA A 707 23.96 -4.01 13.80
C ALA A 707 24.03 -5.45 13.25
N GLY A 708 22.92 -6.18 13.37
CA GLY A 708 22.70 -7.49 12.76
C GLY A 708 22.67 -8.68 13.72
N HIS A 709 23.07 -8.52 14.98
CA HIS A 709 23.19 -9.62 15.94
C HIS A 709 21.84 -10.09 16.51
N ILE A 710 21.00 -10.70 15.68
CA ILE A 710 19.69 -11.21 16.13
C ILE A 710 19.89 -12.37 17.14
N PRO A 711 19.38 -12.26 18.38
CA PRO A 711 19.56 -13.30 19.39
C PRO A 711 18.92 -14.64 18.98
N ALA A 712 19.60 -15.75 19.31
CA ALA A 712 19.15 -17.10 18.98
C ALA A 712 17.76 -17.47 19.58
N SER A 713 17.37 -16.80 20.66
CA SER A 713 16.04 -16.90 21.29
C SER A 713 14.92 -16.42 20.35
N ILE A 714 15.04 -15.21 19.78
CA ILE A 714 14.10 -14.67 18.78
C ILE A 714 14.00 -15.64 17.59
N SER A 715 15.15 -16.21 17.20
CA SER A 715 15.29 -17.21 16.15
C SER A 715 14.67 -18.58 16.48
N SER A 716 14.30 -18.84 17.73
CA SER A 716 13.61 -20.05 18.18
C SER A 716 12.13 -19.80 18.51
N GLU A 717 11.79 -18.57 18.91
CA GLU A 717 10.44 -18.06 19.14
C GLU A 717 9.66 -17.92 17.82
N TYR A 718 10.33 -17.41 16.77
CA TYR A 718 9.75 -17.18 15.45
C TYR A 718 10.44 -18.04 14.37
N PRO A 719 10.21 -19.37 14.33
CA PRO A 719 10.84 -20.25 13.35
C PRO A 719 10.20 -20.09 11.96
N TRP A 720 10.98 -20.38 10.92
CA TRP A 720 10.49 -20.51 9.54
C TRP A 720 10.57 -21.99 9.07
N PRO A 721 9.50 -22.57 8.49
CA PRO A 721 8.14 -22.02 8.41
C PRO A 721 7.47 -21.92 9.80
N PRO A 722 6.47 -21.03 9.97
CA PRO A 722 5.75 -20.88 11.23
C PRO A 722 4.99 -22.16 11.62
N PRO A 723 4.82 -22.43 12.94
CA PRO A 723 4.30 -23.70 13.43
C PRO A 723 2.76 -23.84 13.33
N SER A 724 2.03 -22.75 13.04
CA SER A 724 0.57 -22.68 13.02
C SER A 724 0.07 -21.46 12.24
N PHE A 725 -1.13 -21.55 11.65
CA PHE A 725 -1.93 -20.41 11.18
C PHE A 725 -3.28 -20.38 11.92
N THR A 726 -3.89 -19.20 12.08
CA THR A 726 -5.13 -18.98 12.85
C THR A 726 -6.27 -19.93 12.49
N ASN A 727 -6.45 -20.22 11.20
CA ASN A 727 -7.54 -21.07 10.67
C ASN A 727 -7.09 -22.48 10.23
N VAL A 728 -5.82 -22.88 10.46
CA VAL A 728 -5.32 -24.22 10.11
C VAL A 728 -5.01 -25.03 11.38
N PRO A 729 -5.67 -26.18 11.61
CA PRO A 729 -5.34 -27.05 12.73
C PRO A 729 -3.86 -27.45 12.73
N SER A 730 -3.17 -27.37 13.87
CA SER A 730 -1.71 -27.59 13.95
C SER A 730 -1.26 -28.97 13.41
N ALA A 731 -2.07 -30.01 13.63
CA ALA A 731 -1.85 -31.36 13.09
C ALA A 731 -1.99 -31.49 11.55
N SER A 732 -2.37 -30.40 10.88
CA SER A 732 -2.54 -30.29 9.43
C SER A 732 -1.55 -29.30 8.79
N MET A 733 -0.78 -28.53 9.57
CA MET A 733 0.23 -27.59 9.02
C MET A 733 1.26 -28.28 8.14
N SER A 734 1.68 -29.50 8.52
CA SER A 734 2.58 -30.33 7.71
C SER A 734 1.97 -30.83 6.40
N LYS A 735 0.66 -30.73 6.20
CA LYS A 735 -0.06 -31.19 5.00
C LYS A 735 -0.37 -30.06 4.02
N LEU A 736 -0.14 -28.80 4.39
CA LEU A 736 -0.38 -27.66 3.52
C LEU A 736 0.44 -27.78 2.21
N PRO A 737 -0.12 -27.38 1.05
CA PRO A 737 0.64 -27.16 -0.17
C PRO A 737 1.89 -26.31 0.06
N GLN A 738 2.96 -26.66 -0.65
CA GLN A 738 4.25 -25.97 -0.63
C GLN A 738 4.85 -25.97 -2.03
N TYR A 739 5.82 -25.10 -2.26
CA TYR A 739 6.66 -25.07 -3.44
C TYR A 739 8.05 -25.62 -3.13
N THR A 740 8.79 -25.99 -4.18
CA THR A 740 10.17 -26.49 -4.07
C THR A 740 11.15 -25.54 -4.73
N GLN A 741 12.35 -25.38 -4.14
CA GLN A 741 13.39 -24.51 -4.69
C GLN A 741 14.13 -25.20 -5.84
N THR A 742 13.48 -25.30 -6.99
CA THR A 742 14.03 -25.83 -8.26
C THR A 742 13.67 -25.00 -9.49
N GLY A 743 12.92 -23.91 -9.34
CA GLY A 743 12.57 -22.98 -10.41
C GLY A 743 13.73 -22.06 -10.80
N THR A 744 13.74 -21.56 -12.04
CA THR A 744 14.79 -20.65 -12.50
C THR A 744 14.79 -19.36 -11.67
N ARG A 745 15.97 -18.96 -11.16
CA ARG A 745 16.20 -17.68 -10.48
C ARG A 745 15.58 -16.51 -11.26
N ILE A 746 14.58 -15.86 -10.67
CA ILE A 746 13.96 -14.63 -11.19
C ILE A 746 14.99 -13.49 -11.12
N THR A 747 15.02 -12.61 -12.13
CA THR A 747 15.87 -11.41 -12.18
C THR A 747 15.08 -10.26 -12.80
N MET A 748 15.29 -9.02 -12.33
CA MET A 748 14.62 -7.84 -12.91
C MET A 748 15.55 -7.11 -13.90
N PRO A 749 15.07 -6.74 -15.10
CA PRO A 749 15.89 -6.00 -16.05
C PRO A 749 16.11 -4.55 -15.59
N GLY A 750 17.33 -4.03 -15.82
CA GLY A 750 17.62 -2.59 -15.73
C GLY A 750 17.19 -1.83 -17.00
N PRO A 751 17.16 -0.48 -16.97
CA PRO A 751 16.88 0.33 -18.14
C PRO A 751 18.04 0.26 -19.14
N SER A 752 17.73 0.28 -20.44
CA SER A 752 18.75 0.37 -21.49
C SER A 752 19.15 1.81 -21.74
N TYR A 753 20.44 2.12 -21.55
CA TYR A 753 21.03 3.43 -21.86
C TYR A 753 22.23 3.26 -22.80
N THR A 754 22.39 4.18 -23.76
CA THR A 754 23.49 4.22 -24.72
C THR A 754 24.14 5.59 -24.68
N LYS A 755 25.48 5.67 -24.67
CA LYS A 755 26.18 6.96 -24.62
C LYS A 755 25.83 7.81 -25.85
N PRO A 756 25.48 9.11 -25.70
CA PRO A 756 25.16 9.98 -26.82
C PRO A 756 26.25 9.99 -27.90
N GLY A 757 25.85 9.75 -29.16
CA GLY A 757 26.77 9.69 -30.30
C GLY A 757 27.60 8.40 -30.42
N SER A 758 27.33 7.38 -29.60
CA SER A 758 28.01 6.09 -29.60
C SER A 758 27.03 4.92 -29.76
N SER A 759 27.55 3.71 -30.00
CA SER A 759 26.81 2.44 -29.85
C SER A 759 27.11 1.73 -28.52
N GLU A 760 27.90 2.37 -27.64
CA GLU A 760 28.30 1.81 -26.35
C GLU A 760 27.17 1.95 -25.31
N THR A 761 26.71 0.83 -24.77
CA THR A 761 25.73 0.76 -23.68
C THR A 761 26.36 1.12 -22.34
N ILE A 762 25.62 1.83 -21.50
CA ILE A 762 26.01 2.16 -20.12
C ILE A 762 25.53 1.05 -19.19
N ASP A 763 26.39 0.58 -18.29
CA ASP A 763 26.07 -0.54 -17.39
C ASP A 763 24.97 -0.17 -16.37
N ALA A 764 23.78 -0.74 -16.59
CA ALA A 764 22.63 -0.63 -15.71
C ALA A 764 22.57 -1.73 -14.62
N GLY A 765 23.60 -2.58 -14.52
CA GLY A 765 23.57 -3.77 -13.70
C GLY A 765 22.81 -4.93 -14.38
N ASN A 766 22.99 -6.13 -13.84
CA ASN A 766 22.41 -7.37 -14.36
C ASN A 766 21.10 -7.77 -13.65
N GLY A 767 20.65 -6.98 -12.68
CA GLY A 767 19.48 -7.27 -11.85
C GLY A 767 19.74 -8.17 -10.65
N TRP A 768 21.01 -8.48 -10.34
CA TRP A 768 21.39 -9.42 -9.29
C TRP A 768 22.72 -9.04 -8.61
N PHE A 769 22.63 -8.21 -7.57
CA PHE A 769 23.77 -7.65 -6.83
C PHE A 769 24.74 -8.68 -6.26
N ASN A 770 24.24 -9.66 -5.50
CA ASN A 770 25.04 -10.61 -4.75
C ASN A 770 24.85 -12.02 -5.31
N ALA A 771 25.82 -12.46 -6.12
CA ALA A 771 25.80 -13.76 -6.78
C ALA A 771 25.77 -14.95 -5.79
N ASP A 772 26.45 -14.80 -4.65
CA ASP A 772 26.72 -15.85 -3.66
C ASP A 772 25.64 -15.97 -2.58
N ALA A 773 24.81 -14.93 -2.37
CA ALA A 773 23.67 -14.92 -1.43
C ALA A 773 22.50 -15.86 -1.80
N GLY A 774 22.77 -16.93 -2.56
CA GLY A 774 21.83 -18.01 -2.80
C GLY A 774 22.32 -19.02 -3.82
N THR A 775 22.77 -20.19 -3.34
CA THR A 775 22.65 -21.47 -4.08
C THR A 775 21.18 -21.87 -4.30
N HIS A 776 20.26 -21.20 -3.60
CA HIS A 776 18.82 -21.36 -3.70
C HIS A 776 18.28 -20.93 -5.07
N GLN A 777 17.56 -21.85 -5.70
CA GLN A 777 16.72 -21.61 -6.86
C GLN A 777 15.37 -21.02 -6.44
N ALA A 778 14.57 -20.55 -7.40
CA ALA A 778 13.24 -20.04 -7.13
C ALA A 778 12.27 -21.17 -6.71
N TYR A 779 11.22 -20.81 -5.97
CA TYR A 779 10.10 -21.67 -5.66
C TYR A 779 9.28 -21.95 -6.93
N ALA A 780 9.12 -23.24 -7.23
CA ALA A 780 8.28 -23.74 -8.31
C ALA A 780 7.23 -24.73 -7.78
N ILE A 781 6.15 -24.90 -8.54
CA ILE A 781 5.21 -26.00 -8.33
C ILE A 781 5.94 -27.34 -8.29
N ILE A 782 5.56 -28.18 -7.34
CA ILE A 782 6.01 -29.58 -7.30
C ILE A 782 5.14 -30.35 -8.30
N ALA A 783 5.75 -31.19 -9.13
CA ALA A 783 5.03 -31.95 -10.16
C ALA A 783 4.00 -32.91 -9.54
N ASP A 784 2.91 -33.16 -10.26
CA ASP A 784 1.77 -34.02 -9.88
C ASP A 784 1.00 -33.62 -8.61
N CYS A 785 1.33 -32.48 -8.01
CA CYS A 785 0.68 -31.94 -6.80
C CYS A 785 -0.57 -31.12 -7.11
N SER A 786 -1.56 -31.14 -6.21
CA SER A 786 -2.79 -30.36 -6.34
C SER A 786 -2.76 -29.10 -5.48
N TYR A 787 -2.80 -27.93 -6.12
CA TYR A 787 -2.87 -26.62 -5.48
C TYR A 787 -4.30 -26.04 -5.61
N PRO A 788 -4.98 -25.69 -4.50
CA PRO A 788 -6.24 -24.95 -4.55
C PRO A 788 -6.09 -23.51 -5.11
N PRO A 789 -7.20 -22.84 -5.52
CA PRO A 789 -7.14 -21.49 -6.08
C PRO A 789 -6.56 -20.46 -5.09
N GLU A 790 -5.48 -19.80 -5.50
CA GLU A 790 -4.58 -19.00 -4.66
C GLU A 790 -5.25 -17.91 -3.80
N TYR A 791 -6.37 -17.34 -4.28
CA TYR A 791 -7.10 -16.23 -3.65
C TYR A 791 -8.45 -16.64 -3.03
N SER A 792 -8.80 -17.93 -3.03
CA SER A 792 -10.06 -18.43 -2.45
C SER A 792 -9.90 -19.81 -1.81
N ALA A 793 -8.74 -20.05 -1.19
CA ALA A 793 -8.37 -21.29 -0.52
C ALA A 793 -8.42 -21.21 1.02
N ALA A 794 -8.72 -20.02 1.57
CA ALA A 794 -8.69 -19.72 3.00
C ALA A 794 -9.41 -20.79 3.86
N ASP A 795 -10.66 -21.11 3.51
CA ASP A 795 -11.52 -22.03 4.28
C ASP A 795 -11.72 -23.40 3.59
N LEU A 796 -10.94 -23.71 2.55
CA LEU A 796 -11.05 -24.98 1.84
C LEU A 796 -10.46 -26.14 2.66
N GLN A 797 -10.85 -27.36 2.31
CA GLN A 797 -10.18 -28.56 2.83
C GLN A 797 -8.86 -28.78 2.11
N ILE A 798 -7.83 -29.18 2.85
CA ILE A 798 -6.51 -29.51 2.30
C ILE A 798 -6.65 -30.74 1.39
N PRO A 799 -6.23 -30.68 0.10
CA PRO A 799 -6.27 -31.83 -0.78
C PRO A 799 -5.44 -33.01 -0.26
N ASN A 800 -5.91 -34.24 -0.46
CA ASN A 800 -5.11 -35.44 -0.15
C ASN A 800 -3.84 -35.56 -1.01
N SER A 801 -3.80 -34.85 -2.14
CA SER A 801 -2.68 -34.68 -3.07
C SER A 801 -1.95 -33.33 -2.90
N ALA A 802 -2.14 -32.65 -1.77
CA ALA A 802 -1.34 -31.50 -1.40
C ALA A 802 0.05 -31.96 -0.94
N CYS A 803 1.11 -31.37 -1.50
CA CYS A 803 2.49 -31.82 -1.28
C CYS A 803 3.13 -31.21 -0.04
N GLY A 804 2.46 -31.37 1.10
CA GLY A 804 3.00 -31.02 2.41
C GLY A 804 4.01 -32.06 2.93
N ALA A 805 5.11 -31.57 3.51
CA ALA A 805 6.09 -32.32 4.32
C ALA A 805 6.60 -33.68 3.76
N GLY A 806 6.68 -33.83 2.44
CA GLY A 806 7.44 -34.92 1.79
C GLY A 806 8.86 -34.51 1.36
N LEU A 807 9.11 -33.21 1.16
CA LEU A 807 10.39 -32.66 0.74
C LEU A 807 11.16 -32.09 1.94
N THR A 808 12.48 -32.32 1.96
CA THR A 808 13.39 -31.62 2.87
C THR A 808 13.26 -30.12 2.62
N GLN A 809 12.76 -29.38 3.62
CA GLN A 809 12.95 -27.93 3.63
C GLN A 809 14.45 -27.64 3.49
N PRO A 810 14.84 -26.56 2.80
CA PRO A 810 16.16 -25.99 3.01
C PRO A 810 16.38 -25.84 4.52
N THR A 811 17.55 -26.21 5.03
CA THR A 811 17.87 -25.90 6.42
C THR A 811 17.68 -24.40 6.63
N LYS A 812 16.90 -24.03 7.65
CA LYS A 812 16.63 -22.65 8.06
C LYS A 812 17.90 -21.81 7.86
N ARG A 813 17.77 -20.60 7.30
CA ARG A 813 18.87 -19.65 7.20
C ARG A 813 19.60 -19.57 8.53
N ALA A 814 20.81 -20.08 8.56
CA ALA A 814 21.70 -19.88 9.69
C ALA A 814 22.03 -18.40 9.66
N VAL A 815 21.57 -17.64 10.67
CA VAL A 815 21.85 -16.20 10.81
C VAL A 815 23.37 -16.01 10.71
N PRO A 816 23.90 -15.45 9.61
CA PRO A 816 25.34 -15.43 9.40
C PRO A 816 25.99 -14.38 10.29
N PHE A 817 27.28 -14.55 10.58
CA PHE A 817 28.12 -13.59 11.28
C PHE A 817 27.62 -13.14 12.67
N VAL A 818 28.05 -13.91 13.68
CA VAL A 818 28.76 -13.22 14.77
C VAL A 818 30.06 -12.68 14.16
N MET A 819 30.15 -11.36 13.98
CA MET A 819 31.42 -10.71 13.63
C MET A 819 32.40 -10.94 14.77
N ASP A 820 33.59 -11.47 14.46
CA ASP A 820 34.71 -11.48 15.40
C ASP A 820 35.12 -10.02 15.66
N GLU A 821 35.29 -9.61 16.92
CA GLU A 821 35.60 -8.21 17.28
C GLU A 821 36.88 -7.68 16.58
N ARG A 822 37.72 -8.59 16.08
CA ARG A 822 38.98 -8.31 15.38
C ARG A 822 38.80 -7.74 13.96
N ASP A 823 37.64 -7.90 13.31
CA ASP A 823 37.39 -7.37 11.96
C ASP A 823 36.85 -5.92 11.94
N ILE A 824 36.72 -5.27 13.12
CA ILE A 824 36.38 -3.83 13.21
C ILE A 824 37.62 -2.98 12.89
N ALA A 825 38.01 -2.96 11.61
CA ALA A 825 39.05 -2.09 11.08
C ALA A 825 38.59 -0.62 11.15
N GLN A 826 38.99 0.09 12.20
CA GLN A 826 38.82 1.54 12.33
C GLN A 826 39.34 2.26 11.06
N PRO A 827 38.51 3.04 10.34
CA PRO A 827 38.95 3.72 9.14
C PRO A 827 39.95 4.83 9.47
N THR A 828 41.23 4.57 9.23
CA THR A 828 42.27 5.61 9.30
C THR A 828 41.95 6.74 8.31
N PRO A 829 41.91 8.01 8.73
CA PRO A 829 41.59 9.12 7.84
C PRO A 829 42.57 9.19 6.67
N ALA A 830 42.05 9.28 5.44
CA ALA A 830 42.87 9.56 4.27
C ALA A 830 43.56 10.93 4.44
N PRO A 831 44.88 11.05 4.16
CA PRO A 831 45.56 12.33 4.25
C PRO A 831 45.00 13.30 3.19
N LYS A 832 44.71 14.54 3.61
CA LYS A 832 44.27 15.59 2.68
C LYS A 832 45.39 15.95 1.70
N ALA A 833 45.02 16.07 0.43
CA ALA A 833 45.79 16.69 -0.64
C ALA A 833 44.89 17.73 -1.34
#